data_AF-A0A1B1NBT3-F1
#
_entry.id   AF-A0A1B1NBT3-F1
#
_cell.length_a   1.000
_cell.length_b   1.000
_cell.length_c   1.000
_cell.angle_alpha   90.00
_cell.angle_beta   90.00
_cell.angle_gamma   90.00
#
_symmetry.space_group_name_H-M   'P 1'
#
loop_
_entity.id
_entity.type
_entity.pdbx_description
1 polymer ?
#
loop_
_entity_poly.entity_id
_entity_poly.type
_entity_poly.pdbx_seq_one_letter_code
_entity_poly.pdbx_strand_id
1 'polypeptide(L)'
;MATGSKLVIVESPAKAQKIGEYLGKDFRVDASVGHIRDLPNPSELPADMKKGPYGKFAIAVDDGFDPYYVVDGDKKKKVTELKRALKDADELFLATDEDREGEAIAWHLMEVLKPKVPVRRMVFHEITKEAIQRAVADTRELDTDLVDAQESRRILDRLYGYEVSPVLWRKVKQGLSAGRVQSVATRLVVERERERMAFKVASYWDVEGEFAPGGNSGQGFEAKLTGVDGSKVASGRDFADDGTLRTKNAVQLDAAAAEAIAQGTREADVVVREVSEKPYTRRPSAPFTTSTLQQEASRKLRMNSQSTMRTAQRLYENGYITYMRTDSTNLSSQAVSAARSQARDMYGADFVPETPRVYGKKSKNAQEAHEAIRPAGDSFRTPAQVAGEIRGGEYALYELIWKRTVASQMADAKGSTASVKLTATLPEGTRAGGTAYSSAEFSASGTVITFRGFLAAYEEGRDESRYGEDSAMGMRLPKLSEGVSLETLRAEAQGHQTSPPARYTEATLVKALEERGIGRPSTYAATVGTIQDRGYVHSRGSALVPTWLAFAVTQLLEQHFPRLVDYDFTASMETDLDRIAHGEEQRVAWLQRFYFGDQATSTEGLRDLVADLGEIDARAISAVTTSDGTVVRVGRYGPYVELPGEDGESPRRATVPDEIAPDEMTAAKAEELLAAAADDGRVLGTDPETGREIIAKNGRYGPYVTEVIEGEESDGGGKGTKKKAKVKPRTGSLFQGMDLGTIELDQALRLLSLPRVVGQDAEGVDITAQNGRYGPYLKKGTDSRSLETEAQIFDITLDEALAIYAQPKQRGRGAAKPPLAEFGEDPVSKKKVVVKDGRFGPYVTDGETNATLRRGDDPETLTEERAFELIAEKRSKGPTTRKKTTRKAPAKKKAPAKKS
;
A
#
# COMPACT_ATOMS: atom_id res chain seq x y z
N MET A 1 -10.37 -50.86 25.68
CA MET A 1 -9.10 -50.17 25.96
C MET A 1 -9.39 -48.69 25.92
N ALA A 2 -9.10 -47.94 26.98
CA ALA A 2 -9.33 -46.50 26.99
C ALA A 2 -8.35 -45.86 26.00
N THR A 3 -8.84 -45.30 24.90
CA THR A 3 -8.02 -44.55 23.95
C THR A 3 -7.58 -43.26 24.64
N GLY A 4 -6.26 -43.06 24.79
CA GLY A 4 -5.72 -41.88 25.44
C GLY A 4 -6.09 -40.59 24.71
N SER A 5 -6.34 -39.51 25.47
CA SER A 5 -6.80 -38.24 24.92
C SER A 5 -5.60 -37.37 24.50
N LYS A 6 -5.55 -36.92 23.25
CA LYS A 6 -4.42 -36.14 22.71
C LYS A 6 -4.79 -34.67 22.58
N LEU A 7 -3.98 -33.75 23.09
CA LEU A 7 -4.19 -32.31 22.91
C LEU A 7 -3.34 -31.79 21.75
N VAL A 8 -3.95 -31.08 20.81
CA VAL A 8 -3.28 -30.39 19.71
C VAL A 8 -3.47 -28.89 19.90
N ILE A 9 -2.38 -28.11 19.85
CA ILE A 9 -2.43 -26.64 19.95
C ILE A 9 -1.94 -26.02 18.64
N VAL A 10 -2.77 -25.16 18.06
CA VAL A 10 -2.48 -24.37 16.84
C VAL A 10 -2.59 -22.87 17.15
N GLU A 11 -2.23 -21.98 16.21
CA GLU A 11 -2.30 -20.54 16.47
C GLU A 11 -3.69 -19.95 16.38
N SER A 12 -4.53 -20.43 15.47
CA SER A 12 -5.80 -19.78 15.15
C SER A 12 -7.02 -20.69 15.34
N PRO A 13 -8.17 -20.13 15.77
CA PRO A 13 -9.40 -20.92 15.92
C PRO A 13 -9.88 -21.59 14.63
N ALA A 14 -9.65 -20.96 13.48
CA ALA A 14 -10.02 -21.52 12.18
C ALA A 14 -9.22 -22.80 11.88
N LYS A 15 -7.89 -22.78 12.08
CA LYS A 15 -7.06 -24.00 12.00
C LYS A 15 -7.53 -25.06 12.98
N ALA A 16 -7.86 -24.68 14.21
CA ALA A 16 -8.26 -25.63 15.24
C ALA A 16 -9.52 -26.39 14.83
N GLN A 17 -10.52 -25.66 14.30
CA GLN A 17 -11.73 -26.26 13.76
C GLN A 17 -11.41 -27.20 12.60
N LYS A 18 -10.61 -26.74 11.62
CA LYS A 18 -10.33 -27.51 10.40
C LYS A 18 -9.51 -28.77 10.66
N ILE A 19 -8.47 -28.69 11.48
CA ILE A 19 -7.65 -29.83 11.87
C ILE A 19 -8.45 -30.81 12.74
N GLY A 20 -9.32 -30.30 13.61
CA GLY A 20 -10.24 -31.13 14.40
C GLY A 20 -11.16 -32.01 13.54
N GLU A 21 -11.64 -31.49 12.39
CA GLU A 21 -12.43 -32.27 11.42
C GLU A 21 -11.65 -33.46 10.83
N TYR A 22 -10.32 -33.36 10.73
CA TYR A 22 -9.47 -34.40 10.12
C TYR A 22 -8.94 -35.44 11.11
N LEU A 23 -8.68 -35.05 12.35
CA LEU A 23 -8.08 -35.92 13.37
C LEU A 23 -9.09 -36.80 14.12
N GLY A 24 -10.37 -36.43 14.12
CA GLY A 24 -11.43 -37.22 14.76
C GLY A 24 -11.47 -37.06 16.28
N LYS A 25 -12.20 -37.97 16.95
CA LYS A 25 -12.62 -37.80 18.36
C LYS A 25 -11.53 -38.04 19.40
N ASP A 26 -10.44 -38.72 19.04
CA ASP A 26 -9.32 -39.00 19.95
C ASP A 26 -8.41 -37.78 20.17
N PHE A 27 -8.60 -36.72 19.38
CA PHE A 27 -7.84 -35.47 19.46
C PHE A 27 -8.74 -34.32 19.91
N ARG A 28 -8.30 -33.60 20.95
CA ARG A 28 -8.80 -32.28 21.31
C ARG A 28 -7.91 -31.24 20.65
N VAL A 29 -8.46 -30.43 19.75
CA VAL A 29 -7.72 -29.34 19.09
C VAL A 29 -8.15 -27.99 19.67
N ASP A 30 -7.21 -27.18 20.14
CA ASP A 30 -7.44 -25.84 20.71
C ASP A 30 -6.47 -24.82 20.09
N ALA A 31 -6.75 -23.53 20.25
CA ALA A 31 -5.97 -22.45 19.65
C ALA A 31 -5.34 -21.53 20.70
N SER A 32 -4.05 -21.20 20.54
CA SER A 32 -3.33 -20.22 21.38
C SER A 32 -3.77 -18.78 21.11
N VAL A 33 -4.33 -18.51 19.92
CA VAL A 33 -4.68 -17.18 19.41
C VAL A 33 -3.43 -16.33 19.19
N GLY A 34 -2.44 -16.90 18.49
CA GLY A 34 -1.13 -16.30 18.23
C GLY A 34 -0.13 -16.44 19.38
N HIS A 35 0.80 -15.48 19.49
CA HIS A 35 1.73 -15.38 20.61
C HIS A 35 0.98 -15.26 21.95
N ILE A 36 1.52 -15.92 22.98
CA ILE A 36 0.99 -15.92 24.34
C ILE A 36 1.85 -15.14 25.32
N ARG A 37 3.08 -14.80 24.91
CA ARG A 37 4.03 -13.99 25.65
C ARG A 37 4.67 -12.97 24.73
N ASP A 38 5.07 -11.84 25.29
CA ASP A 38 5.96 -10.87 24.66
C ASP A 38 6.81 -10.17 25.74
N LEU A 39 7.81 -9.42 25.30
CA LEU A 39 8.59 -8.52 26.11
C LEU A 39 7.70 -7.35 26.60
N PRO A 40 7.57 -7.11 27.91
CA PRO A 40 6.77 -6.01 28.43
C PRO A 40 7.36 -4.65 28.05
N ASN A 41 6.54 -3.60 28.15
CA ASN A 41 7.09 -2.26 28.19
C ASN A 41 7.84 -2.05 29.52
N PRO A 42 8.89 -1.22 29.57
CA PRO A 42 9.64 -0.98 30.82
C PRO A 42 8.79 -0.40 31.97
N SER A 43 7.63 0.18 31.66
CA SER A 43 6.65 0.62 32.66
C SER A 43 5.89 -0.54 33.31
N GLU A 44 5.83 -1.70 32.67
CA GLU A 44 5.09 -2.89 33.09
C GLU A 44 5.99 -3.91 33.82
N LEU A 45 7.31 -3.70 33.81
CA LEU A 45 8.25 -4.51 34.57
C LEU A 45 8.00 -4.39 36.08
N PRO A 46 8.08 -5.51 36.83
CA PRO A 46 8.17 -5.50 38.29
C PRO A 46 9.29 -4.56 38.78
N ALA A 47 9.10 -3.92 39.94
CA ALA A 47 10.02 -2.88 40.44
C ALA A 47 11.44 -3.40 40.70
N ASP A 48 11.56 -4.65 41.13
CA ASP A 48 12.79 -5.41 41.30
C ASP A 48 13.46 -5.73 39.95
N MET A 49 12.69 -6.17 38.95
CA MET A 49 13.22 -6.44 37.59
C MET A 49 13.62 -5.17 36.85
N LYS A 50 12.94 -4.05 37.13
CA LYS A 50 13.25 -2.73 36.56
C LYS A 50 14.54 -2.12 37.13
N LYS A 51 14.85 -2.40 38.40
CA LYS A 51 16.12 -2.03 39.04
C LYS A 51 17.22 -3.08 38.82
N GLY A 52 16.84 -4.30 38.44
CA GLY A 52 17.71 -5.41 38.12
C GLY A 52 18.19 -5.40 36.66
N PRO A 53 18.69 -6.55 36.16
CA PRO A 53 19.47 -6.60 34.91
C PRO A 53 18.66 -6.28 33.64
N TYR A 54 17.33 -6.47 33.66
CA TYR A 54 16.47 -6.28 32.47
C TYR A 54 16.19 -4.81 32.13
N GLY A 55 16.21 -3.93 33.13
CA GLY A 55 16.26 -2.47 33.00
C GLY A 55 15.40 -1.83 31.90
N LYS A 56 16.06 -1.06 31.02
CA LYS A 56 15.44 -0.22 29.97
C LYS A 56 14.77 -1.03 28.86
N PHE A 57 15.20 -2.26 28.60
CA PHE A 57 14.78 -3.01 27.41
C PHE A 57 13.86 -4.19 27.72
N ALA A 58 13.70 -4.54 29.01
CA ALA A 58 13.23 -5.85 29.45
C ALA A 58 14.15 -6.99 28.98
N ILE A 59 15.44 -6.69 28.78
CA ILE A 59 16.47 -7.60 28.26
C ILE A 59 17.74 -7.36 29.08
N ALA A 60 18.33 -8.42 29.61
CA ALA A 60 19.58 -8.37 30.35
C ALA A 60 20.78 -8.32 29.39
N VAL A 61 21.07 -7.14 28.84
CA VAL A 61 22.11 -6.95 27.80
C VAL A 61 23.51 -7.36 28.25
N ASP A 62 23.80 -7.29 29.56
CA ASP A 62 25.08 -7.70 30.15
C ASP A 62 25.11 -9.19 30.56
N ASP A 63 23.98 -9.88 30.50
CA ASP A 63 23.83 -11.28 30.91
C ASP A 63 23.21 -12.11 29.78
N GLY A 64 24.00 -12.30 28.72
CA GLY A 64 23.63 -13.15 27.58
C GLY A 64 22.41 -12.68 26.77
N PHE A 65 22.00 -11.41 26.92
CA PHE A 65 20.79 -10.87 26.32
C PHE A 65 19.52 -11.63 26.73
N ASP A 66 19.47 -12.14 27.95
CA ASP A 66 18.30 -12.87 28.44
C ASP A 66 17.02 -11.99 28.41
N PRO A 67 15.95 -12.40 27.71
CA PRO A 67 14.71 -11.65 27.63
C PRO A 67 13.75 -11.95 28.79
N TYR A 68 13.16 -10.91 29.38
CA TYR A 68 12.08 -11.07 30.35
C TYR A 68 10.71 -11.14 29.66
N TYR A 69 10.23 -12.35 29.39
CA TYR A 69 8.90 -12.54 28.81
C TYR A 69 7.78 -12.55 29.85
N VAL A 70 6.67 -11.88 29.54
CA VAL A 70 5.43 -11.94 30.33
C VAL A 70 4.29 -12.51 29.51
N VAL A 71 3.35 -13.18 30.17
CA VAL A 71 2.09 -13.56 29.53
C VAL A 71 1.22 -12.32 29.36
N ASP A 72 0.82 -12.05 28.13
CA ASP A 72 -0.01 -10.90 27.78
C ASP A 72 -1.33 -10.92 28.57
N GLY A 73 -1.77 -9.74 29.00
CA GLY A 73 -2.92 -9.59 29.90
C GLY A 73 -4.20 -10.23 29.37
N ASP A 74 -4.44 -10.13 28.07
CA ASP A 74 -5.59 -10.71 27.35
C ASP A 74 -5.45 -12.23 27.11
N LYS A 75 -4.22 -12.78 27.10
CA LYS A 75 -3.94 -14.20 26.87
C LYS A 75 -3.99 -15.06 28.13
N LYS A 76 -3.95 -14.47 29.34
CA LYS A 76 -3.98 -15.21 30.62
C LYS A 76 -5.14 -16.19 30.75
N LYS A 77 -6.34 -15.81 30.28
CA LYS A 77 -7.51 -16.69 30.29
C LYS A 77 -7.29 -17.91 29.40
N LYS A 78 -6.80 -17.69 28.18
CA LYS A 78 -6.53 -18.77 27.22
C LYS A 78 -5.43 -19.71 27.73
N VAL A 79 -4.34 -19.19 28.28
CA VAL A 79 -3.30 -20.00 28.93
C VAL A 79 -3.87 -20.89 30.04
N THR A 80 -4.81 -20.36 30.83
CA THR A 80 -5.48 -21.15 31.88
C THR A 80 -6.35 -22.27 31.29
N GLU A 81 -7.04 -22.02 30.19
CA GLU A 81 -7.81 -23.03 29.46
C GLU A 81 -6.91 -24.14 28.91
N LEU A 82 -5.79 -23.78 28.26
CA LEU A 82 -4.82 -24.72 27.72
C LEU A 82 -4.18 -25.58 28.83
N LYS A 83 -3.82 -24.98 29.97
CA LYS A 83 -3.32 -25.72 31.15
C LYS A 83 -4.33 -26.71 31.70
N ARG A 84 -5.63 -26.43 31.61
CA ARG A 84 -6.67 -27.37 32.02
C ARG A 84 -6.78 -28.50 31.01
N ALA A 85 -6.85 -28.18 29.72
CA ALA A 85 -6.91 -29.18 28.65
C ALA A 85 -5.72 -30.15 28.71
N LEU A 86 -4.52 -29.64 28.99
CA LEU A 86 -3.29 -30.44 29.06
C LEU A 86 -3.27 -31.41 30.26
N LYS A 87 -4.00 -31.13 31.35
CA LYS A 87 -4.08 -32.05 32.50
C LYS A 87 -4.85 -33.32 32.17
N ASP A 88 -5.79 -33.24 31.23
CA ASP A 88 -6.65 -34.35 30.84
C ASP A 88 -6.08 -35.13 29.63
N ALA A 89 -4.95 -34.67 29.08
CA ALA A 89 -4.32 -35.24 27.88
C ALA A 89 -3.14 -36.15 28.23
N ASP A 90 -2.97 -37.20 27.44
CA ASP A 90 -1.86 -38.16 27.53
C ASP A 90 -0.65 -37.75 26.67
N GLU A 91 -0.87 -36.97 25.62
CA GLU A 91 0.17 -36.40 24.74
C GLU A 91 -0.20 -34.98 24.30
N LEU A 92 0.81 -34.14 24.05
CA LEU A 92 0.68 -32.79 23.52
C LEU A 92 1.31 -32.67 22.13
N PHE A 93 0.55 -32.22 21.14
CA PHE A 93 1.02 -31.88 19.80
C PHE A 93 1.06 -30.35 19.65
N LEU A 94 2.23 -29.83 19.31
CA LEU A 94 2.42 -28.43 18.95
C LEU A 94 2.38 -28.32 17.43
N ALA A 95 1.31 -27.72 16.91
CA ALA A 95 0.92 -27.73 15.51
C ALA A 95 0.91 -26.31 14.92
N THR A 96 1.93 -25.52 15.30
CA THR A 96 2.15 -24.18 14.79
C THR A 96 2.78 -24.21 13.39
N ASP A 97 2.72 -23.09 12.68
CA ASP A 97 3.32 -22.87 11.37
C ASP A 97 4.81 -23.23 11.38
N GLU A 98 5.30 -23.70 10.24
CA GLU A 98 6.67 -24.18 10.06
C GLU A 98 7.66 -23.03 9.79
N ASP A 99 7.38 -21.82 10.26
CA ASP A 99 8.30 -20.69 10.20
C ASP A 99 8.93 -20.41 11.58
N ARG A 100 9.93 -19.53 11.62
CA ARG A 100 10.60 -19.15 12.88
C ARG A 100 9.63 -18.56 13.91
N GLU A 101 8.55 -17.91 13.46
CA GLU A 101 7.51 -17.35 14.33
C GLU A 101 6.67 -18.46 14.97
N GLY A 102 6.23 -19.43 14.19
CA GLY A 102 5.49 -20.60 14.68
C GLY A 102 6.32 -21.46 15.62
N GLU A 103 7.62 -21.61 15.36
CA GLU A 103 8.53 -22.33 16.26
C GLU A 103 8.70 -21.60 17.61
N ALA A 104 8.83 -20.27 17.59
CA ALA A 104 8.87 -19.46 18.82
C ALA A 104 7.54 -19.52 19.62
N ILE A 105 6.39 -19.57 18.94
CA ILE A 105 5.08 -19.78 19.61
C ILE A 105 5.05 -21.16 20.29
N ALA A 106 5.50 -22.22 19.61
CA ALA A 106 5.59 -23.57 20.17
C ALA A 106 6.51 -23.60 21.40
N TRP A 107 7.67 -22.95 21.32
CA TRP A 107 8.59 -22.79 22.45
C TRP A 107 7.94 -22.05 23.63
N HIS A 108 7.28 -20.90 23.37
CA HIS A 108 6.58 -20.16 24.42
C HIS A 108 5.47 -20.98 25.09
N LEU A 109 4.74 -21.80 24.32
CA LEU A 109 3.75 -22.73 24.87
C LEU A 109 4.42 -23.76 25.79
N MET A 110 5.54 -24.34 25.39
CA MET A 110 6.30 -25.29 26.21
C MET A 110 6.72 -24.67 27.54
N GLU A 111 7.30 -23.47 27.51
CA GLU A 111 7.76 -22.72 28.68
C GLU A 111 6.64 -22.34 29.66
N VAL A 112 5.48 -21.93 29.12
CA VAL A 112 4.35 -21.47 29.94
C VAL A 112 3.53 -22.63 30.48
N LEU A 113 3.29 -23.66 29.66
CA LEU A 113 2.46 -24.81 30.01
C LEU A 113 3.21 -25.81 30.89
N LYS A 114 4.53 -25.95 30.69
CA LYS A 114 5.40 -26.92 31.38
C LYS A 114 4.80 -28.34 31.36
N PRO A 115 4.60 -28.92 30.16
CA PRO A 115 3.97 -30.22 30.00
C PRO A 115 4.72 -31.30 30.76
N LYS A 116 3.97 -32.23 31.37
CA LYS A 116 4.49 -33.44 32.04
C LYS A 116 4.19 -34.72 31.25
N VAL A 117 3.73 -34.53 30.02
CA VAL A 117 3.34 -35.57 29.06
C VAL A 117 4.24 -35.47 27.84
N PRO A 118 4.39 -36.52 27.03
CA PRO A 118 5.14 -36.45 25.79
C PRO A 118 4.66 -35.30 24.91
N VAL A 119 5.61 -34.54 24.36
CA VAL A 119 5.35 -33.41 23.46
C VAL A 119 5.86 -33.80 22.08
N ARG A 120 5.11 -33.48 21.02
CA ARG A 120 5.50 -33.71 19.63
C ARG A 120 5.30 -32.45 18.82
N ARG A 121 6.29 -32.09 17.98
CA ARG A 121 6.16 -30.98 17.03
C ARG A 121 5.59 -31.51 15.71
N MET A 122 4.37 -31.07 15.38
CA MET A 122 3.64 -31.44 14.15
C MET A 122 3.76 -30.33 13.12
N VAL A 123 4.42 -30.59 11.99
CA VAL A 123 4.65 -29.61 10.90
C VAL A 123 3.89 -29.98 9.62
N PHE A 124 3.40 -28.97 8.91
CA PHE A 124 2.68 -29.15 7.65
C PHE A 124 2.64 -27.82 6.85
N HIS A 125 2.76 -27.92 5.53
CA HIS A 125 2.71 -26.79 4.60
C HIS A 125 1.33 -26.57 3.97
N GLU A 126 0.36 -27.46 4.23
CA GLU A 126 -1.03 -27.36 3.80
C GLU A 126 -1.99 -28.05 4.78
N ILE A 127 -3.25 -27.60 4.81
CA ILE A 127 -4.27 -28.12 5.71
C ILE A 127 -5.26 -28.97 4.92
N THR A 128 -4.83 -30.19 4.57
CA THR A 128 -5.65 -31.23 3.96
C THR A 128 -5.74 -32.45 4.87
N LYS A 129 -6.74 -33.31 4.66
CA LYS A 129 -6.90 -34.52 5.48
C LYS A 129 -5.65 -35.39 5.42
N GLU A 130 -5.11 -35.58 4.22
CA GLU A 130 -3.95 -36.41 3.94
C GLU A 130 -2.68 -35.82 4.55
N ALA A 131 -2.46 -34.50 4.39
CA ALA A 131 -1.29 -33.82 4.96
C ALA A 131 -1.29 -33.86 6.49
N ILE A 132 -2.44 -33.60 7.12
CA ILE A 132 -2.57 -33.63 8.58
C ILE A 132 -2.40 -35.06 9.13
N GLN A 133 -2.93 -36.07 8.46
CA GLN A 133 -2.72 -37.46 8.86
C GLN A 133 -1.26 -37.89 8.76
N ARG A 134 -0.54 -37.47 7.71
CA ARG A 134 0.91 -37.68 7.59
C ARG A 134 1.67 -36.96 8.71
N ALA A 135 1.35 -35.70 8.99
CA ALA A 135 2.02 -34.88 10.00
C ALA A 135 1.88 -35.43 11.43
N VAL A 136 0.78 -36.11 11.74
CA VAL A 136 0.62 -36.80 13.05
C VAL A 136 1.54 -38.00 13.19
N ALA A 137 1.82 -38.70 12.08
CA ALA A 137 2.67 -39.88 12.08
C ALA A 137 4.16 -39.53 12.03
N ASP A 138 4.51 -38.40 11.40
CA ASP A 138 5.88 -37.94 11.18
C ASP A 138 6.13 -36.61 11.90
N THR A 139 6.40 -36.70 13.21
CA THR A 139 6.66 -35.54 14.07
C THR A 139 8.14 -35.37 14.30
N ARG A 140 8.58 -34.12 14.49
CA ARG A 140 9.96 -33.78 14.87
C ARG A 140 10.06 -33.28 16.30
N GLU A 141 11.29 -33.03 16.75
CA GLU A 141 11.58 -32.26 17.96
C GLU A 141 11.47 -30.76 17.68
N LEU A 142 11.34 -29.96 18.74
CA LEU A 142 11.38 -28.51 18.62
C LEU A 142 12.77 -28.05 18.18
N ASP A 143 12.81 -27.15 17.21
CA ASP A 143 14.03 -26.62 16.64
C ASP A 143 14.49 -25.37 17.39
N THR A 144 15.51 -25.54 18.23
CA THR A 144 16.01 -24.44 19.08
C THR A 144 16.73 -23.36 18.29
N ASP A 145 17.33 -23.69 17.15
CA ASP A 145 18.04 -22.73 16.32
C ASP A 145 17.06 -21.76 15.64
N LEU A 146 15.90 -22.26 15.19
CA LEU A 146 14.79 -21.42 14.71
C LEU A 146 14.23 -20.50 15.80
N VAL A 147 14.09 -21.00 17.03
CA VAL A 147 13.66 -20.21 18.19
C VAL A 147 14.67 -19.10 18.47
N ASP A 148 15.96 -19.44 18.50
CA ASP A 148 17.04 -18.47 18.74
C ASP A 148 17.11 -17.41 17.65
N ALA A 149 16.88 -17.76 16.39
CA ALA A 149 16.80 -16.80 15.29
C ALA A 149 15.63 -15.83 15.45
N GLN A 150 14.46 -16.31 15.89
CA GLN A 150 13.30 -15.47 16.14
C GLN A 150 13.52 -14.55 17.35
N GLU A 151 14.09 -15.08 18.44
CA GLU A 151 14.41 -14.32 19.64
C GLU A 151 15.49 -13.26 19.37
N SER A 152 16.52 -13.62 18.59
CA SER A 152 17.55 -12.68 18.11
C SER A 152 16.93 -11.51 17.38
N ARG A 153 15.99 -11.78 16.44
CA ARG A 153 15.26 -10.75 15.71
C ARG A 153 14.44 -9.87 16.67
N ARG A 154 13.73 -10.47 17.62
CA ARG A 154 12.88 -9.77 18.59
C ARG A 154 13.67 -8.84 19.50
N ILE A 155 14.84 -9.29 19.97
CA ILE A 155 15.79 -8.53 20.79
C ILE A 155 16.42 -7.41 19.96
N LEU A 156 16.91 -7.73 18.76
CA LEU A 156 17.47 -6.76 17.82
C LEU A 156 16.51 -5.57 17.61
N ASP A 157 15.27 -5.86 17.23
CA ASP A 157 14.28 -4.83 16.94
C ASP A 157 13.91 -4.02 18.20
N ARG A 158 13.97 -4.65 19.40
CA ARG A 158 13.80 -3.99 20.69
C ARG A 158 14.93 -3.02 20.98
N LEU A 159 16.18 -3.44 20.83
CA LEU A 159 17.37 -2.61 21.06
C LEU A 159 17.40 -1.43 20.09
N TYR A 160 17.26 -1.71 18.78
CA TYR A 160 17.20 -0.67 17.75
C TYR A 160 16.12 0.37 18.05
N GLY A 161 14.89 -0.08 18.33
CA GLY A 161 13.77 0.81 18.58
C GLY A 161 13.97 1.70 19.81
N TYR A 162 14.47 1.14 20.92
CA TYR A 162 14.62 1.87 22.19
C TYR A 162 15.90 2.73 22.26
N GLU A 163 16.89 2.49 21.41
CA GLU A 163 18.07 3.34 21.30
C GLU A 163 17.87 4.47 20.30
N VAL A 164 17.33 4.19 19.12
CA VAL A 164 17.26 5.18 18.04
C VAL A 164 16.03 6.09 18.15
N SER A 165 14.87 5.58 18.60
CA SER A 165 13.63 6.41 18.66
C SER A 165 13.74 7.63 19.59
N PRO A 166 14.39 7.57 20.77
CA PRO A 166 14.61 8.76 21.60
C PRO A 166 15.43 9.86 20.91
N VAL A 167 16.29 9.52 19.95
CA VAL A 167 17.02 10.50 19.14
C VAL A 167 16.05 11.23 18.20
N LEU A 168 15.17 10.47 17.51
CA LEU A 168 14.10 11.03 16.68
C LEU A 168 13.18 11.97 17.47
N TRP A 169 12.85 11.61 18.72
CA TRP A 169 11.98 12.43 19.57
C TRP A 169 12.60 13.77 19.95
N ARG A 170 13.90 13.77 20.22
CA ARG A 170 14.65 14.98 20.61
C ARG A 170 14.94 15.87 19.41
N LYS A 171 15.15 15.29 18.23
CA LYS A 171 15.68 16.02 17.06
C LYS A 171 14.66 16.29 15.95
N VAL A 172 13.55 15.55 15.90
CA VAL A 172 12.50 15.70 14.87
C VAL A 172 11.13 15.91 15.50
N LYS A 173 10.54 14.87 16.10
CA LYS A 173 9.18 14.94 16.68
C LYS A 173 8.95 13.81 17.71
N GLN A 174 8.28 14.13 18.81
CA GLN A 174 7.87 13.13 19.79
C GLN A 174 6.88 12.10 19.20
N GLY A 175 7.02 10.83 19.61
CA GLY A 175 6.13 9.74 19.20
C GLY A 175 6.53 9.01 17.91
N LEU A 176 7.60 9.45 17.24
CA LEU A 176 8.18 8.74 16.10
C LEU A 176 8.77 7.38 16.51
N SER A 177 8.92 6.46 15.57
CA SER A 177 9.65 5.23 15.82
C SER A 177 10.69 5.01 14.76
N ALA A 178 11.87 4.61 15.20
CA ALA A 178 12.91 4.05 14.36
C ALA A 178 12.76 2.52 14.34
N GLY A 179 13.08 1.92 13.20
CA GLY A 179 13.17 0.46 13.09
C GLY A 179 13.94 0.10 11.84
N ARG A 180 14.70 -0.98 11.93
CA ARG A 180 15.66 -1.38 10.90
C ARG A 180 15.05 -1.45 9.49
N VAL A 181 14.05 -2.30 9.31
CA VAL A 181 13.40 -2.49 8.00
C VAL A 181 12.52 -1.28 7.60
N GLN A 182 11.81 -0.67 8.56
CA GLN A 182 10.93 0.48 8.27
C GLN A 182 11.70 1.72 7.80
N SER A 183 12.89 1.98 8.36
CA SER A 183 13.69 3.16 8.03
C SER A 183 14.26 3.03 6.62
N VAL A 184 14.71 1.82 6.25
CA VAL A 184 15.18 1.51 4.90
C VAL A 184 14.06 1.56 3.86
N ALA A 185 12.88 1.02 4.17
CA ALA A 185 11.72 1.13 3.28
C ALA A 185 11.29 2.59 3.08
N THR A 186 11.33 3.40 4.14
CA THR A 186 11.08 4.85 4.07
C THR A 186 12.12 5.55 3.21
N ARG A 187 13.41 5.20 3.39
CA ARG A 187 14.53 5.72 2.60
C ARG A 187 14.37 5.44 1.11
N LEU A 188 13.97 4.22 0.71
CA LEU A 188 13.71 3.89 -0.70
C LEU A 188 12.67 4.83 -1.33
N VAL A 189 11.58 5.11 -0.61
CA VAL A 189 10.52 6.01 -1.09
C VAL A 189 11.02 7.46 -1.16
N VAL A 190 11.82 7.90 -0.18
CA VAL A 190 12.45 9.24 -0.17
C VAL A 190 13.47 9.40 -1.29
N GLU A 191 14.33 8.41 -1.54
CA GLU A 191 15.30 8.44 -2.64
C GLU A 191 14.62 8.54 -4.01
N ARG A 192 13.57 7.75 -4.25
CA ARG A 192 12.75 7.88 -5.47
C ARG A 192 12.14 9.27 -5.60
N GLU A 193 11.70 9.89 -4.51
CA GLU A 193 11.14 11.23 -4.57
C GLU A 193 12.23 12.30 -4.79
N ARG A 194 13.44 12.12 -4.25
CA ARG A 194 14.62 12.96 -4.57
C ARG A 194 14.96 12.88 -6.06
N GLU A 195 14.93 11.69 -6.66
CA GLU A 195 15.12 11.51 -8.12
C GLU A 195 14.09 12.32 -8.91
N ARG A 196 12.82 12.32 -8.47
CA ARG A 196 11.74 13.08 -9.11
C ARG A 196 11.88 14.58 -8.91
N MET A 197 12.27 15.03 -7.73
CA MET A 197 12.50 16.45 -7.41
C MET A 197 13.65 17.04 -8.23
N ALA A 198 14.70 16.26 -8.48
CA ALA A 198 15.84 16.67 -9.30
C ALA A 198 15.61 16.51 -10.82
N PHE A 199 14.50 15.88 -11.22
CA PHE A 199 14.22 15.54 -12.60
C PHE A 199 13.92 16.78 -13.44
N LYS A 200 14.57 16.91 -14.60
CA LYS A 200 14.32 17.97 -15.58
C LYS A 200 13.70 17.40 -16.84
N VAL A 201 12.56 17.96 -17.21
CA VAL A 201 11.82 17.55 -18.42
C VAL A 201 12.59 17.98 -19.67
N ALA A 202 12.83 17.04 -20.58
CA ALA A 202 13.24 17.30 -21.95
C ALA A 202 12.06 17.08 -22.90
N SER A 203 11.90 18.00 -23.86
CA SER A 203 10.96 17.83 -24.98
C SER A 203 11.70 17.20 -26.16
N TYR A 204 11.07 16.23 -26.81
CA TYR A 204 11.59 15.61 -28.02
C TYR A 204 10.45 15.31 -28.96
N TRP A 205 10.74 15.31 -30.26
CA TRP A 205 9.76 15.06 -31.30
C TRP A 205 10.18 13.88 -32.17
N ASP A 206 9.19 13.16 -32.69
CA ASP A 206 9.34 12.20 -33.77
C ASP A 206 8.24 12.42 -34.82
N VAL A 207 8.21 11.56 -35.83
CA VAL A 207 7.17 11.56 -36.87
C VAL A 207 6.55 10.18 -36.91
N GLU A 208 5.22 10.11 -36.85
CA GLU A 208 4.46 8.90 -37.08
C GLU A 208 3.92 8.91 -38.52
N GLY A 209 4.27 7.89 -39.30
CA GLY A 209 3.82 7.73 -40.67
C GLY A 209 2.91 6.52 -40.83
N GLU A 210 1.91 6.63 -41.70
CA GLU A 210 1.08 5.54 -42.18
C GLU A 210 1.42 5.25 -43.64
N PHE A 211 1.79 4.01 -43.93
CA PHE A 211 2.31 3.60 -45.23
C PHE A 211 1.53 2.42 -45.79
N ALA A 212 1.39 2.37 -47.12
CA ALA A 212 0.77 1.25 -47.82
C ALA A 212 1.57 0.86 -49.09
N PRO A 213 1.67 -0.42 -49.46
CA PRO A 213 2.25 -0.81 -50.74
C PRO A 213 1.39 -0.30 -51.92
N GLY A 214 2.01 0.26 -52.95
CA GLY A 214 1.31 0.88 -54.09
C GLY A 214 0.47 -0.11 -54.91
N GLY A 215 -0.67 0.34 -55.45
CA GLY A 215 -1.55 -0.46 -56.34
C GLY A 215 -2.94 -0.84 -55.82
N ASN A 216 -3.39 -0.19 -54.74
CA ASN A 216 -4.74 -0.21 -54.14
C ASN A 216 -5.20 -1.51 -53.43
N SER A 217 -5.65 -1.33 -52.18
CA SER A 217 -6.16 -2.29 -51.17
C SER A 217 -5.16 -3.11 -50.34
N GLY A 218 -3.95 -2.59 -50.09
CA GLY A 218 -3.14 -3.07 -48.97
C GLY A 218 -3.66 -2.53 -47.63
N GLN A 219 -3.65 -3.34 -46.56
CA GLN A 219 -3.78 -2.82 -45.19
C GLN A 219 -2.59 -1.89 -44.91
N GLY A 220 -2.86 -0.60 -44.72
CA GLY A 220 -1.86 0.37 -44.26
C GLY A 220 -1.28 -0.05 -42.90
N PHE A 221 -0.05 0.39 -42.62
CA PHE A 221 0.60 0.15 -41.34
C PHE A 221 1.34 1.39 -40.86
N GLU A 222 1.37 1.55 -39.54
CA GLU A 222 2.05 2.65 -38.87
C GLU A 222 3.53 2.33 -38.67
N ALA A 223 4.40 3.32 -38.89
CA ALA A 223 5.81 3.27 -38.59
C ALA A 223 6.26 4.59 -37.96
N LYS A 224 7.17 4.53 -37.00
CA LYS A 224 7.70 5.70 -36.30
C LYS A 224 9.09 6.06 -36.81
N LEU A 225 9.39 7.34 -36.89
CA LEU A 225 10.70 7.85 -37.25
C LEU A 225 11.73 7.40 -36.22
N THR A 226 12.80 6.75 -36.68
CA THR A 226 13.90 6.26 -35.85
C THR A 226 15.25 6.82 -36.24
N GLY A 227 15.39 7.39 -37.43
CA GLY A 227 16.62 8.01 -37.89
C GLY A 227 16.39 9.13 -38.90
N VAL A 228 17.34 10.05 -38.99
CA VAL A 228 17.39 11.15 -39.96
C VAL A 228 18.84 11.34 -40.37
N ASP A 229 19.11 11.35 -41.68
CA ASP A 229 20.45 11.52 -42.27
C ASP A 229 21.54 10.63 -41.62
N GLY A 230 21.16 9.37 -41.34
CA GLY A 230 22.02 8.36 -40.72
C GLY A 230 22.22 8.50 -39.21
N SER A 231 21.64 9.53 -38.58
CA SER A 231 21.66 9.72 -37.13
C SER A 231 20.38 9.19 -36.48
N LYS A 232 20.48 8.59 -35.30
CA LYS A 232 19.30 8.08 -34.57
C LYS A 232 18.46 9.25 -34.07
N VAL A 233 17.14 9.19 -34.20
CA VAL A 233 16.24 10.15 -33.53
C VAL A 233 16.12 9.78 -32.05
N ALA A 234 16.33 10.76 -31.18
CA ALA A 234 16.28 10.58 -29.73
C ALA A 234 14.85 10.26 -29.28
N SER A 235 14.71 9.22 -28.44
CA SER A 235 13.45 8.96 -27.73
C SER A 235 13.65 9.12 -26.21
N GLY A 236 12.58 9.03 -25.42
CA GLY A 236 12.63 9.33 -23.99
C GLY A 236 13.73 8.59 -23.20
N ARG A 237 14.12 7.38 -23.63
CA ARG A 237 15.19 6.57 -23.01
C ARG A 237 16.61 7.11 -23.26
N ASP A 238 16.77 7.98 -24.25
CA ASP A 238 18.06 8.56 -24.63
C ASP A 238 18.39 9.79 -23.77
N PHE A 239 17.47 10.25 -22.91
CA PHE A 239 17.68 11.37 -21.99
C PHE A 239 18.10 10.89 -20.58
N ALA A 240 19.02 11.61 -19.96
CA ALA A 240 19.35 11.51 -18.55
C ALA A 240 18.29 12.26 -17.72
N ASP A 241 18.34 12.08 -16.39
CA ASP A 241 17.34 12.68 -15.50
C ASP A 241 17.48 14.20 -15.38
N ASP A 242 18.60 14.77 -15.82
CA ASP A 242 18.82 16.22 -15.94
C ASP A 242 18.36 16.80 -17.29
N GLY A 243 17.70 16.00 -18.13
CA GLY A 243 17.18 16.39 -19.44
C GLY A 243 18.23 16.40 -20.56
N THR A 244 19.46 16.00 -20.30
CA THR A 244 20.52 15.94 -21.32
C THR A 244 20.52 14.61 -22.08
N LEU A 245 21.00 14.60 -23.33
CA LEU A 245 21.16 13.36 -24.08
C LEU A 245 22.32 12.51 -23.51
N ARG A 246 22.05 11.23 -23.23
CA ARG A 246 23.04 10.25 -22.76
C ARG A 246 24.08 9.89 -23.81
N THR A 247 23.75 10.08 -25.09
CA THR A 247 24.58 9.67 -26.22
C THR A 247 24.69 10.78 -27.25
N LYS A 248 25.88 10.89 -27.86
CA LYS A 248 26.16 11.85 -28.95
C LYS A 248 25.64 11.38 -30.31
N ASN A 249 25.25 10.11 -30.42
CA ASN A 249 24.81 9.51 -31.69
C ASN A 249 23.29 9.65 -31.92
N ALA A 250 22.59 10.34 -31.02
CA ALA A 250 21.16 10.63 -31.15
C ALA A 250 20.95 12.12 -31.38
N VAL A 251 19.97 12.45 -32.23
CA VAL A 251 19.54 13.81 -32.54
C VAL A 251 18.21 14.06 -31.86
N GLN A 252 18.13 15.11 -31.06
CA GLN A 252 16.88 15.61 -30.50
C GLN A 252 16.22 16.52 -31.55
N LEU A 253 15.03 16.12 -32.01
CA LEU A 253 14.22 16.96 -32.89
C LEU A 253 13.31 17.86 -32.07
N ASP A 254 13.09 19.07 -32.58
CA ASP A 254 12.05 19.99 -32.12
C ASP A 254 10.81 19.92 -33.04
N ALA A 255 9.79 20.72 -32.70
CA ALA A 255 8.54 20.76 -33.46
C ALA A 255 8.76 21.11 -34.93
N ALA A 256 9.56 22.16 -35.21
CA ALA A 256 9.78 22.64 -36.57
C ALA A 256 10.51 21.62 -37.43
N ALA A 257 11.52 20.94 -36.86
CA ALA A 257 12.24 19.86 -37.54
C ALA A 257 11.30 18.67 -37.85
N ALA A 258 10.52 18.22 -36.87
CA ALA A 258 9.59 17.12 -37.06
C ALA A 258 8.48 17.45 -38.07
N GLU A 259 7.93 18.67 -38.06
CA GLU A 259 6.94 19.15 -39.03
C GLU A 259 7.52 19.20 -40.45
N ALA A 260 8.74 19.72 -40.62
CA ALA A 260 9.41 19.74 -41.91
C ALA A 260 9.64 18.31 -42.44
N ILE A 261 10.13 17.39 -41.61
CA ILE A 261 10.33 15.98 -41.98
C ILE A 261 9.00 15.31 -42.31
N ALA A 262 7.94 15.56 -41.54
CA ALA A 262 6.61 15.02 -41.80
C ALA A 262 6.06 15.49 -43.15
N GLN A 263 6.17 16.78 -43.47
CA GLN A 263 5.76 17.32 -44.77
C GLN A 263 6.61 16.73 -45.91
N GLY A 264 7.94 16.71 -45.75
CA GLY A 264 8.85 16.11 -46.73
C GLY A 264 8.56 14.63 -46.98
N THR A 265 8.17 13.88 -45.96
CA THR A 265 7.83 12.44 -46.07
C THR A 265 6.56 12.20 -46.91
N ARG A 266 5.60 13.13 -46.93
CA ARG A 266 4.39 13.02 -47.77
C ARG A 266 4.70 13.18 -49.27
N GLU A 267 5.77 13.90 -49.59
CA GLU A 267 6.24 14.16 -50.96
C GLU A 267 7.40 13.22 -51.36
N ALA A 268 7.89 12.39 -50.44
CA ALA A 268 9.06 11.55 -50.61
C ALA A 268 8.74 10.22 -51.31
N ASP A 269 9.73 9.70 -52.03
CA ASP A 269 9.76 8.30 -52.41
C ASP A 269 10.17 7.45 -51.19
N VAL A 270 9.24 6.61 -50.71
CA VAL A 270 9.46 5.72 -49.56
C VAL A 270 9.66 4.29 -50.03
N VAL A 271 10.74 3.66 -49.54
CA VAL A 271 11.09 2.27 -49.89
C VAL A 271 11.34 1.43 -48.66
N VAL A 272 10.99 0.15 -48.74
CA VAL A 272 11.35 -0.86 -47.73
C VAL A 272 12.84 -1.15 -47.84
N ARG A 273 13.60 -0.78 -46.80
CA ARG A 273 15.05 -1.01 -46.75
C ARG A 273 15.42 -2.39 -46.22
N GLU A 274 14.73 -2.82 -45.16
CA GLU A 274 15.04 -4.07 -44.45
C GLU A 274 13.75 -4.69 -43.95
N VAL A 275 13.60 -6.01 -44.14
CA VAL A 275 12.55 -6.81 -43.51
C VAL A 275 13.22 -7.95 -42.76
N SER A 276 12.95 -8.05 -41.46
CA SER A 276 13.46 -9.16 -40.65
C SER A 276 12.34 -9.82 -39.86
N GLU A 277 12.41 -11.13 -39.73
CA GLU A 277 11.51 -11.91 -38.89
C GLU A 277 12.35 -12.74 -37.92
N LYS A 278 12.14 -12.54 -36.61
CA LYS A 278 12.87 -13.26 -35.57
C LYS A 278 11.89 -14.10 -34.74
N PRO A 279 12.07 -15.43 -34.67
CA PRO A 279 11.28 -16.25 -33.77
C PRO A 279 11.62 -15.88 -32.32
N TYR A 280 10.62 -15.85 -31.45
CA TYR A 280 10.81 -15.68 -30.02
C TYR A 280 10.14 -16.80 -29.25
N THR A 281 10.65 -17.04 -28.05
CA THR A 281 10.08 -17.99 -27.09
C THR A 281 9.99 -17.29 -25.73
N ARG A 282 8.80 -17.32 -25.12
CA ARG A 282 8.56 -16.79 -23.77
C ARG A 282 8.26 -17.96 -22.85
N ARG A 283 9.04 -18.07 -21.77
CA ARG A 283 8.87 -19.13 -20.76
C ARG A 283 7.79 -18.73 -19.74
N PRO A 284 7.03 -19.70 -19.20
CA PRO A 284 6.11 -19.43 -18.10
C PRO A 284 6.88 -18.99 -16.86
N SER A 285 6.30 -18.02 -16.15
CA SER A 285 6.84 -17.55 -14.88
C SER A 285 6.71 -18.60 -13.77
N ALA A 286 7.54 -18.46 -12.74
CA ALA A 286 7.57 -19.38 -11.60
C ALA A 286 6.26 -19.36 -10.78
N PRO A 287 5.96 -20.45 -10.05
CA PRO A 287 4.91 -20.45 -9.02
C PRO A 287 5.05 -19.29 -8.03
N PHE A 288 3.95 -18.93 -7.36
CA PHE A 288 3.96 -17.77 -6.48
C PHE A 288 4.85 -17.97 -5.24
N THR A 289 5.69 -16.98 -4.98
CA THR A 289 6.22 -16.64 -3.66
C THR A 289 5.30 -15.59 -3.01
N THR A 290 5.54 -15.25 -1.74
CA THR A 290 4.78 -14.18 -1.07
C THR A 290 4.90 -12.84 -1.76
N SER A 291 6.10 -12.46 -2.20
CA SER A 291 6.33 -11.18 -2.90
C SER A 291 5.61 -11.15 -4.24
N THR A 292 5.79 -12.19 -5.07
CA THR A 292 5.18 -12.24 -6.40
C THR A 292 3.65 -12.34 -6.33
N LEU A 293 3.09 -12.98 -5.29
CA LEU A 293 1.65 -12.98 -5.03
C LEU A 293 1.14 -11.58 -4.67
N GLN A 294 1.81 -10.86 -3.77
CA GLN A 294 1.44 -9.48 -3.40
C GLN A 294 1.48 -8.54 -4.61
N GLN A 295 2.51 -8.69 -5.45
CA GLN A 295 2.64 -7.92 -6.68
C GLN A 295 1.48 -8.16 -7.65
N GLU A 296 1.21 -9.44 -8.01
CA GLU A 296 0.14 -9.75 -8.97
C GLU A 296 -1.26 -9.48 -8.40
N ALA A 297 -1.48 -9.66 -7.09
CA ALA A 297 -2.75 -9.29 -6.44
C ALA A 297 -2.99 -7.78 -6.47
N SER A 298 -1.95 -6.96 -6.31
CA SER A 298 -2.06 -5.50 -6.50
C SER A 298 -2.39 -5.14 -7.95
N ARG A 299 -1.65 -5.72 -8.90
CA ARG A 299 -1.79 -5.44 -10.35
C ARG A 299 -3.10 -5.92 -10.96
N LYS A 300 -3.63 -7.08 -10.53
CA LYS A 300 -4.81 -7.70 -11.15
C LYS A 300 -6.07 -7.55 -10.31
N LEU A 301 -5.93 -7.57 -8.98
CA LEU A 301 -7.07 -7.58 -8.06
C LEU A 301 -7.21 -6.26 -7.29
N ARG A 302 -6.29 -5.30 -7.49
CA ARG A 302 -6.25 -4.02 -6.76
C ARG A 302 -6.19 -4.24 -5.24
N MET A 303 -5.60 -5.34 -4.80
CA MET A 303 -5.43 -5.68 -3.38
C MET A 303 -4.09 -5.16 -2.87
N ASN A 304 -4.14 -4.34 -1.81
CA ASN A 304 -2.94 -3.94 -1.09
C ASN A 304 -2.29 -5.13 -0.35
N SER A 305 -1.01 -5.02 0.02
CA SER A 305 -0.23 -6.12 0.59
C SER A 305 -0.88 -6.72 1.84
N GLN A 306 -1.45 -5.88 2.73
CA GLN A 306 -2.12 -6.36 3.93
C GLN A 306 -3.42 -7.12 3.63
N SER A 307 -4.22 -6.67 2.66
CA SER A 307 -5.44 -7.34 2.23
C SER A 307 -5.14 -8.67 1.55
N THR A 308 -4.10 -8.71 0.71
CA THR A 308 -3.62 -9.93 0.07
C THR A 308 -3.22 -10.97 1.11
N MET A 309 -2.36 -10.60 2.07
CA MET A 309 -1.89 -11.54 3.09
C MET A 309 -3.01 -12.02 4.02
N ARG A 310 -3.94 -11.15 4.40
CA ARG A 310 -5.12 -11.54 5.20
C ARG A 310 -6.04 -12.51 4.45
N THR A 311 -6.19 -12.32 3.14
CA THR A 311 -7.02 -13.19 2.29
C THR A 311 -6.34 -14.53 2.07
N ALA A 312 -5.04 -14.53 1.75
CA ALA A 312 -4.24 -15.75 1.62
C ALA A 312 -4.21 -16.55 2.93
N GLN A 313 -4.10 -15.89 4.09
CA GLN A 313 -4.18 -16.55 5.39
C GLN A 313 -5.49 -17.33 5.55
N ARG A 314 -6.64 -16.72 5.21
CA ARG A 314 -7.93 -17.42 5.29
C ARG A 314 -8.01 -18.59 4.32
N LEU A 315 -7.48 -18.45 3.10
CA LEU A 315 -7.44 -19.54 2.14
C LEU A 315 -6.59 -20.71 2.67
N TYR A 316 -5.45 -20.43 3.28
CA TYR A 316 -4.59 -21.44 3.91
C TYR A 316 -5.27 -22.11 5.11
N GLU A 317 -5.81 -21.34 6.06
CA GLU A 317 -6.45 -21.86 7.27
C GLU A 317 -7.69 -22.73 6.98
N ASN A 318 -8.34 -22.53 5.83
CA ASN A 318 -9.46 -23.34 5.36
C ASN A 318 -9.06 -24.44 4.35
N GLY A 319 -7.76 -24.64 4.11
CA GLY A 319 -7.24 -25.74 3.29
C GLY A 319 -7.40 -25.55 1.77
N TYR A 320 -7.48 -24.31 1.27
CA TYR A 320 -7.52 -24.02 -0.17
C TYR A 320 -6.14 -23.89 -0.80
N ILE A 321 -5.17 -23.34 -0.08
CA ILE A 321 -3.81 -23.11 -0.60
C ILE A 321 -2.75 -23.61 0.39
N THR A 322 -1.51 -23.74 -0.07
CA THR A 322 -0.33 -23.93 0.77
C THR A 322 0.00 -22.67 1.57
N TYR A 323 0.95 -22.80 2.49
CA TYR A 323 1.40 -21.71 3.34
C TYR A 323 1.84 -20.47 2.55
N MET A 324 1.28 -19.31 2.90
CA MET A 324 1.39 -18.08 2.10
C MET A 324 2.63 -17.24 2.40
N ARG A 325 3.45 -17.61 3.39
CA ARG A 325 4.70 -16.93 3.75
C ARG A 325 5.88 -17.79 3.33
N THR A 326 6.27 -17.66 2.08
CA THR A 326 7.28 -18.49 1.42
C THR A 326 8.05 -17.65 0.40
N ASP A 327 9.35 -17.85 0.36
CA ASP A 327 10.26 -17.36 -0.68
C ASP A 327 10.61 -18.46 -1.71
N SER A 328 10.05 -19.66 -1.53
CA SER A 328 10.28 -20.82 -2.40
C SER A 328 9.37 -20.80 -3.62
N THR A 329 9.96 -21.09 -4.77
CA THR A 329 9.23 -21.36 -6.02
C THR A 329 9.05 -22.85 -6.31
N ASN A 330 9.52 -23.72 -5.40
CA ASN A 330 9.49 -25.16 -5.59
C ASN A 330 8.06 -25.69 -5.47
N LEU A 331 7.75 -26.71 -6.29
CA LEU A 331 6.53 -27.51 -6.17
C LEU A 331 6.93 -28.95 -5.82
N SER A 332 6.16 -29.59 -4.95
CA SER A 332 6.26 -31.01 -4.64
C SER A 332 5.97 -31.86 -5.89
N SER A 333 6.44 -33.11 -5.91
CA SER A 333 6.15 -34.05 -7.00
C SER A 333 4.65 -34.24 -7.25
N GLN A 334 3.86 -34.21 -6.17
CA GLN A 334 2.41 -34.32 -6.20
C GLN A 334 1.81 -33.08 -6.87
N ALA A 335 2.23 -31.88 -6.44
CA ALA A 335 1.75 -30.62 -7.02
C ALA A 335 2.13 -30.44 -8.50
N VAL A 336 3.35 -30.84 -8.88
CA VAL A 336 3.79 -30.87 -10.28
C VAL A 336 2.88 -31.79 -11.10
N SER A 337 2.58 -32.97 -10.60
CA SER A 337 1.69 -33.92 -11.28
C SER A 337 0.27 -33.37 -11.41
N ALA A 338 -0.29 -32.81 -10.33
CA ALA A 338 -1.61 -32.19 -10.32
C ALA A 338 -1.71 -31.03 -11.32
N ALA A 339 -0.73 -30.12 -11.33
CA ALA A 339 -0.67 -28.99 -12.26
C ALA A 339 -0.62 -29.44 -13.73
N ARG A 340 0.20 -30.47 -14.03
CA ARG A 340 0.35 -31.02 -15.38
C ARG A 340 -0.90 -31.75 -15.86
N SER A 341 -1.56 -32.53 -15.00
CA SER A 341 -2.83 -33.17 -15.31
C SER A 341 -3.91 -32.13 -15.59
N GLN A 342 -4.05 -31.12 -14.73
CA GLN A 342 -4.98 -30.02 -14.95
C GLN A 342 -4.71 -29.30 -16.28
N ALA A 343 -3.45 -28.96 -16.57
CA ALA A 343 -3.08 -28.33 -17.83
C ALA A 343 -3.44 -29.19 -19.05
N ARG A 344 -3.22 -30.51 -18.97
CA ARG A 344 -3.57 -31.45 -20.04
C ARG A 344 -5.07 -31.54 -20.24
N ASP A 345 -5.84 -31.65 -19.16
CA ASP A 345 -7.29 -31.85 -19.21
C ASP A 345 -8.02 -30.62 -19.77
N MET A 346 -7.52 -29.41 -19.50
CA MET A 346 -8.17 -28.17 -19.94
C MET A 346 -7.65 -27.63 -21.28
N TYR A 347 -6.35 -27.77 -21.56
CA TYR A 347 -5.71 -27.14 -22.73
C TYR A 347 -5.21 -28.15 -23.77
N GLY A 348 -5.17 -29.45 -23.43
CA GLY A 348 -4.69 -30.51 -24.31
C GLY A 348 -3.21 -30.88 -24.07
N ALA A 349 -2.81 -32.02 -24.65
CA ALA A 349 -1.48 -32.60 -24.44
C ALA A 349 -0.34 -31.69 -24.93
N ASP A 350 -0.54 -30.97 -26.04
CA ASP A 350 0.47 -30.09 -26.65
C ASP A 350 0.82 -28.87 -25.78
N PHE A 351 -0.05 -28.53 -24.82
CA PHE A 351 0.18 -27.45 -23.86
C PHE A 351 0.99 -27.89 -22.63
N VAL A 352 1.38 -29.16 -22.54
CA VAL A 352 2.17 -29.71 -21.44
C VAL A 352 3.51 -30.22 -21.98
N PRO A 353 4.65 -29.66 -21.54
CA PRO A 353 5.97 -30.11 -21.98
C PRO A 353 6.22 -31.54 -21.51
N GLU A 354 7.01 -32.31 -22.26
CA GLU A 354 7.35 -33.69 -21.93
C GLU A 354 7.98 -33.81 -20.54
N THR A 355 8.98 -32.97 -20.26
CA THR A 355 9.64 -32.91 -18.96
C THR A 355 8.95 -31.94 -18.00
N PRO A 356 8.78 -32.28 -16.71
CA PRO A 356 8.32 -31.34 -15.70
C PRO A 356 9.22 -30.10 -15.59
N ARG A 357 8.62 -28.95 -15.26
CA ARG A 357 9.39 -27.72 -15.06
C ARG A 357 9.75 -27.58 -13.59
N VAL A 358 11.03 -27.31 -13.34
CA VAL A 358 11.55 -27.00 -12.02
C VAL A 358 11.96 -25.52 -12.01
N TYR A 359 11.49 -24.80 -11.00
CA TYR A 359 11.73 -23.38 -10.82
C TYR A 359 12.58 -23.16 -9.58
N GLY A 360 13.82 -22.74 -9.78
CA GLY A 360 14.73 -22.40 -8.70
C GLY A 360 16.19 -22.65 -9.07
N LYS A 361 17.07 -21.72 -8.67
CA LYS A 361 18.41 -22.09 -8.19
C LYS A 361 18.26 -22.25 -6.67
N LYS A 362 19.03 -23.12 -6.02
CA LYS A 362 19.13 -23.16 -4.55
C LYS A 362 19.24 -21.71 -4.05
N SER A 363 18.21 -21.22 -3.38
CA SER A 363 18.32 -19.93 -2.70
C SER A 363 19.40 -20.11 -1.65
N LYS A 364 20.36 -19.18 -1.56
CA LYS A 364 21.36 -19.23 -0.50
C LYS A 364 20.74 -19.13 0.90
N ASN A 365 19.50 -18.65 1.00
CA ASN A 365 18.82 -18.24 2.23
C ASN A 365 17.37 -18.75 2.34
N ALA A 366 16.91 -19.68 1.48
CA ALA A 366 15.54 -20.17 1.61
C ALA A 366 15.45 -20.96 2.91
N GLN A 367 14.40 -20.72 3.69
CA GLN A 367 14.03 -21.60 4.79
C GLN A 367 13.54 -22.92 4.15
N GLU A 368 14.47 -23.78 3.72
CA GLU A 368 14.29 -24.92 2.79
C GLU A 368 13.43 -26.08 3.37
N ALA A 369 12.20 -25.76 3.79
CA ALA A 369 11.09 -26.70 3.99
C ALA A 369 9.78 -26.21 3.35
N HIS A 370 9.70 -24.96 2.86
CA HIS A 370 8.47 -24.42 2.29
C HIS A 370 8.32 -24.67 0.78
N GLU A 371 7.09 -24.99 0.38
CA GLU A 371 6.65 -25.04 -1.01
C GLU A 371 6.21 -23.64 -1.49
N ALA A 372 6.09 -23.45 -2.80
CA ALA A 372 5.44 -22.29 -3.38
C ALA A 372 3.97 -22.18 -2.95
N ILE A 373 3.40 -20.98 -3.09
CA ILE A 373 1.97 -20.74 -2.90
C ILE A 373 1.21 -21.33 -4.10
N ARG A 374 0.45 -22.39 -3.83
CA ARG A 374 -0.30 -23.19 -4.81
C ARG A 374 -1.64 -23.64 -4.22
N PRO A 375 -2.59 -24.16 -5.03
CA PRO A 375 -3.75 -24.86 -4.51
C PRO A 375 -3.35 -26.06 -3.66
N ALA A 376 -4.09 -26.31 -2.58
CA ALA A 376 -3.85 -27.42 -1.66
C ALA A 376 -4.37 -28.77 -2.21
N GLY A 377 -3.80 -29.86 -1.73
CA GLY A 377 -4.18 -31.24 -2.01
C GLY A 377 -3.41 -31.90 -3.16
N ASP A 378 -3.42 -33.24 -3.18
CA ASP A 378 -2.83 -34.07 -4.23
C ASP A 378 -3.58 -33.93 -5.58
N SER A 379 -4.79 -33.38 -5.55
CA SER A 379 -5.56 -32.95 -6.72
C SER A 379 -6.13 -31.56 -6.47
N PHE A 380 -5.82 -30.61 -7.36
CA PHE A 380 -6.26 -29.23 -7.21
C PHE A 380 -7.75 -29.09 -7.51
N ARG A 381 -8.49 -28.50 -6.58
CA ARG A 381 -9.87 -28.08 -6.84
C ARG A 381 -9.88 -26.97 -7.89
N THR A 382 -10.67 -27.10 -8.94
CA THR A 382 -10.76 -26.04 -9.96
C THR A 382 -11.47 -24.80 -9.38
N PRO A 383 -11.25 -23.60 -9.93
CA PRO A 383 -12.00 -22.41 -9.53
C PRO A 383 -13.52 -22.65 -9.55
N ALA A 384 -14.03 -23.33 -10.59
CA ALA A 384 -15.44 -23.69 -10.69
C ALA A 384 -15.94 -24.55 -9.51
N GLN A 385 -15.13 -25.51 -9.04
CA GLN A 385 -15.49 -26.38 -7.91
C GLN A 385 -15.58 -25.60 -6.59
N VAL A 386 -14.75 -24.58 -6.38
CA VAL A 386 -14.74 -23.81 -5.12
C VAL A 386 -15.65 -22.58 -5.14
N ALA A 387 -16.21 -22.21 -6.30
CA ALA A 387 -17.08 -21.03 -6.47
C ALA A 387 -18.33 -21.03 -5.55
N GLY A 388 -18.80 -22.23 -5.15
CA GLY A 388 -19.88 -22.40 -4.18
C GLY A 388 -19.47 -22.13 -2.74
N GLU A 389 -18.19 -22.30 -2.40
CA GLU A 389 -17.64 -22.27 -1.05
C GLU A 389 -16.98 -20.91 -0.71
N ILE A 390 -16.20 -20.37 -1.64
CA ILE A 390 -15.50 -19.08 -1.51
C ILE A 390 -15.96 -18.10 -2.60
N ARG A 391 -16.04 -16.80 -2.28
CA ARG A 391 -16.50 -15.77 -3.22
C ARG A 391 -15.82 -14.42 -2.98
N GLY A 392 -15.86 -13.52 -3.95
CA GLY A 392 -15.24 -12.20 -3.87
C GLY A 392 -13.71 -12.30 -3.86
N GLY A 393 -13.04 -11.52 -3.01
CA GLY A 393 -11.57 -11.48 -2.96
C GLY A 393 -10.90 -12.83 -2.68
N GLU A 394 -11.52 -13.72 -1.89
CA GLU A 394 -11.00 -15.07 -1.64
C GLU A 394 -11.01 -15.93 -2.90
N TYR A 395 -12.11 -15.90 -3.66
CA TYR A 395 -12.21 -16.60 -4.93
C TYR A 395 -11.22 -16.04 -5.96
N ALA A 396 -11.16 -14.71 -6.09
CA ALA A 396 -10.28 -14.07 -7.06
C ALA A 396 -8.79 -14.35 -6.78
N LEU A 397 -8.39 -14.35 -5.51
CA LEU A 397 -7.02 -14.68 -5.12
C LEU A 397 -6.71 -16.17 -5.31
N TYR A 398 -7.67 -17.05 -5.00
CA TYR A 398 -7.52 -18.48 -5.26
C TYR A 398 -7.38 -18.78 -6.75
N GLU A 399 -8.24 -18.19 -7.59
CA GLU A 399 -8.19 -18.34 -9.05
C GLU A 399 -6.86 -17.83 -9.61
N LEU A 400 -6.37 -16.70 -9.12
CA LEU A 400 -5.06 -16.15 -9.46
C LEU A 400 -3.94 -17.15 -9.14
N ILE A 401 -3.92 -17.68 -7.92
CA ILE A 401 -2.95 -18.69 -7.47
C ILE A 401 -3.02 -19.95 -8.35
N TRP A 402 -4.22 -20.47 -8.57
CA TRP A 402 -4.45 -21.66 -9.37
C TRP A 402 -3.98 -21.49 -10.82
N LYS A 403 -4.32 -20.37 -11.48
CA LYS A 403 -3.92 -20.09 -12.87
C LYS A 403 -2.40 -20.01 -12.98
N ARG A 404 -1.75 -19.38 -12.01
CA ARG A 404 -0.29 -19.26 -11.95
C ARG A 404 0.39 -20.61 -11.80
N THR A 405 -0.09 -21.46 -10.88
CA THR A 405 0.49 -22.80 -10.66
C THR A 405 0.33 -23.67 -11.91
N VAL A 406 -0.85 -23.71 -12.54
CA VAL A 406 -1.08 -24.49 -13.76
C VAL A 406 -0.20 -23.98 -14.90
N ALA A 407 -0.19 -22.67 -15.15
CA ALA A 407 0.62 -22.04 -16.19
C ALA A 407 2.12 -22.31 -16.02
N SER A 408 2.62 -22.39 -14.77
CA SER A 408 4.02 -22.72 -14.50
C SER A 408 4.44 -24.08 -15.05
N GLN A 409 3.52 -25.03 -15.25
CA GLN A 409 3.84 -26.35 -15.81
C GLN A 409 3.47 -26.51 -17.28
N MET A 410 3.05 -25.42 -17.96
CA MET A 410 2.64 -25.44 -19.37
C MET A 410 3.82 -25.22 -20.34
N ALA A 411 3.58 -25.45 -21.63
CA ALA A 411 4.55 -25.23 -22.70
C ALA A 411 4.90 -23.74 -22.88
N ASP A 412 6.07 -23.45 -23.43
CA ASP A 412 6.49 -22.08 -23.71
C ASP A 412 5.55 -21.44 -24.75
N ALA A 413 5.32 -20.14 -24.64
CA ALA A 413 4.67 -19.39 -25.71
C ALA A 413 5.70 -19.14 -26.82
N LYS A 414 5.28 -19.31 -28.08
CA LYS A 414 6.12 -19.13 -29.26
C LYS A 414 5.46 -18.16 -30.22
N GLY A 415 6.28 -17.44 -30.96
CA GLY A 415 5.83 -16.51 -31.98
C GLY A 415 6.97 -15.99 -32.81
N SER A 416 6.68 -14.99 -33.62
CA SER A 416 7.68 -14.23 -34.37
C SER A 416 7.42 -12.74 -34.21
N THR A 417 8.51 -11.98 -34.20
CA THR A 417 8.48 -10.52 -34.32
C THR A 417 8.99 -10.16 -35.70
N ALA A 418 8.12 -9.58 -36.52
CA ALA A 418 8.49 -8.97 -37.78
C ALA A 418 8.91 -7.52 -37.52
N SER A 419 9.99 -7.07 -38.13
CA SER A 419 10.47 -5.69 -38.08
C SER A 419 10.76 -5.21 -39.49
N VAL A 420 10.22 -4.04 -39.82
CA VAL A 420 10.38 -3.40 -41.12
C VAL A 420 11.05 -2.05 -40.90
N LYS A 421 12.08 -1.76 -41.70
CA LYS A 421 12.68 -0.43 -41.78
C LYS A 421 12.42 0.18 -43.15
N LEU A 422 12.00 1.43 -43.15
CA LEU A 422 11.70 2.21 -44.34
C LEU A 422 12.72 3.33 -44.48
N THR A 423 13.05 3.69 -45.70
CA THR A 423 13.80 4.92 -46.01
C THR A 423 12.93 5.80 -46.88
N ALA A 424 12.70 7.04 -46.44
CA ALA A 424 12.10 8.11 -47.22
C ALA A 424 13.21 9.04 -47.73
N THR A 425 13.29 9.23 -49.05
CA THR A 425 14.21 10.21 -49.66
C THR A 425 13.50 11.56 -49.72
N LEU A 426 13.90 12.50 -48.85
CA LEU A 426 13.20 13.76 -48.67
C LEU A 426 13.55 14.76 -49.80
N PRO A 427 12.61 15.62 -50.23
CA PRO A 427 12.89 16.67 -51.22
C PRO A 427 14.00 17.64 -50.76
N GLU A 428 14.82 18.15 -51.70
CA GLU A 428 15.96 19.06 -51.41
C GLU A 428 15.59 20.35 -50.63
N GLY A 429 14.30 20.72 -50.64
CA GLY A 429 13.73 21.86 -49.92
C GLY A 429 13.36 21.60 -48.45
N THR A 430 13.48 20.36 -47.96
CA THR A 430 13.05 19.99 -46.60
C THR A 430 14.02 20.55 -45.56
N ARG A 431 13.65 21.65 -44.89
CA ARG A 431 14.53 22.36 -43.95
C ARG A 431 13.78 22.91 -42.75
N ALA A 432 14.45 22.98 -41.60
CA ALA A 432 13.99 23.68 -40.42
C ALA A 432 15.19 24.26 -39.66
N GLY A 433 15.06 25.49 -39.13
CA GLY A 433 16.10 26.11 -38.30
C GLY A 433 17.48 26.28 -38.98
N GLY A 434 17.55 26.27 -40.32
CA GLY A 434 18.81 26.30 -41.08
C GLY A 434 19.43 24.93 -41.36
N THR A 435 18.89 23.85 -40.80
CA THR A 435 19.28 22.47 -41.07
C THR A 435 18.47 21.93 -42.25
N ALA A 436 19.15 21.26 -43.18
CA ALA A 436 18.50 20.56 -44.29
C ALA A 436 18.44 19.06 -44.02
N TYR A 437 17.34 18.43 -44.38
CA TYR A 437 17.08 17.00 -44.18
C TYR A 437 16.95 16.31 -45.53
N SER A 438 17.74 15.26 -45.75
CA SER A 438 17.80 14.56 -47.04
C SER A 438 17.16 13.17 -46.99
N SER A 439 17.15 12.54 -45.82
CA SER A 439 16.63 11.19 -45.64
C SER A 439 16.02 11.00 -44.25
N ALA A 440 14.93 10.25 -44.20
CA ALA A 440 14.29 9.83 -42.96
C ALA A 440 14.15 8.31 -42.93
N GLU A 441 14.42 7.71 -41.77
CA GLU A 441 14.29 6.27 -41.52
C GLU A 441 13.11 6.03 -40.58
N PHE A 442 12.15 5.23 -41.02
CA PHE A 442 11.01 4.80 -40.19
C PHE A 442 11.15 3.34 -39.82
N SER A 443 10.60 2.94 -38.68
CA SER A 443 10.58 1.55 -38.23
C SER A 443 9.21 1.16 -37.69
N ALA A 444 8.78 -0.04 -38.05
CA ALA A 444 7.60 -0.69 -37.52
C ALA A 444 7.96 -2.10 -37.05
N SER A 445 7.34 -2.54 -35.96
CA SER A 445 7.49 -3.92 -35.50
C SER A 445 6.13 -4.50 -35.14
N GLY A 446 5.87 -5.73 -35.54
CA GLY A 446 4.65 -6.47 -35.22
C GLY A 446 4.99 -7.82 -34.63
N THR A 447 4.37 -8.17 -33.49
CA THR A 447 4.61 -9.46 -32.84
C THR A 447 3.37 -10.35 -32.94
N VAL A 448 3.55 -11.53 -33.53
CA VAL A 448 2.50 -12.56 -33.70
C VAL A 448 2.82 -13.75 -32.80
N ILE A 449 1.85 -14.15 -31.97
CA ILE A 449 1.93 -15.41 -31.22
C ILE A 449 1.47 -16.55 -32.13
N THR A 450 2.37 -17.49 -32.44
CA THR A 450 2.06 -18.69 -33.22
C THR A 450 1.57 -19.84 -32.34
N PHE A 451 2.02 -19.88 -31.09
CA PHE A 451 1.57 -20.84 -30.09
C PHE A 451 1.48 -20.18 -28.72
N ARG A 452 0.28 -20.18 -28.12
CA ARG A 452 0.04 -19.46 -26.85
C ARG A 452 0.75 -20.10 -25.67
N GLY A 453 0.96 -21.42 -25.67
CA GLY A 453 1.52 -22.13 -24.51
C GLY A 453 0.83 -21.71 -23.21
N PHE A 454 1.62 -21.39 -22.18
CA PHE A 454 1.12 -20.92 -20.89
C PHE A 454 0.24 -19.66 -20.93
N LEU A 455 0.34 -18.81 -21.96
CA LEU A 455 -0.50 -17.60 -22.12
C LEU A 455 -1.98 -17.93 -22.37
N ALA A 456 -2.34 -19.20 -22.58
CA ALA A 456 -3.73 -19.65 -22.57
C ALA A 456 -4.33 -19.70 -21.15
N ALA A 457 -3.50 -19.86 -20.11
CA ALA A 457 -3.94 -19.93 -18.72
C ALA A 457 -3.62 -18.64 -17.94
N TYR A 458 -2.45 -18.06 -18.17
CA TYR A 458 -1.95 -16.95 -17.36
C TYR A 458 -1.04 -16.00 -18.13
N GLU A 459 -1.22 -14.70 -17.88
CA GLU A 459 -0.29 -13.65 -18.29
C GLU A 459 -0.01 -12.72 -17.10
N GLU A 460 1.26 -12.42 -16.84
CA GLU A 460 1.66 -11.48 -15.77
C GLU A 460 1.18 -10.06 -16.03
N GLY A 461 0.76 -9.38 -14.97
CA GLY A 461 0.61 -7.94 -15.01
C GLY A 461 1.97 -7.25 -15.21
N ARG A 462 1.98 -6.12 -15.90
CA ARG A 462 3.14 -5.25 -15.99
C ARG A 462 2.93 -4.02 -15.12
N ASP A 463 3.97 -3.59 -14.43
CA ASP A 463 3.95 -2.28 -13.76
C ASP A 463 4.01 -1.18 -14.80
N GLU A 464 3.46 -0.02 -14.48
CA GLU A 464 3.68 1.19 -15.27
C GLU A 464 5.18 1.50 -15.30
N SER A 465 5.75 1.50 -16.50
CA SER A 465 7.11 1.94 -16.72
C SER A 465 7.12 3.37 -17.25
N ARG A 466 8.18 4.11 -16.93
CA ARG A 466 8.38 5.51 -17.36
C ARG A 466 8.34 5.68 -18.89
N TYR A 467 8.73 4.65 -19.62
CA TYR A 467 8.81 4.62 -21.08
C TYR A 467 7.98 3.44 -21.60
N GLY A 468 6.69 3.41 -21.25
CA GLY A 468 5.76 2.32 -21.57
C GLY A 468 6.09 1.61 -22.89
N GLU A 469 6.14 0.28 -22.88
CA GLU A 469 6.28 -0.45 -24.15
C GLU A 469 5.00 -0.20 -24.97
N ASP A 470 5.13 0.49 -26.10
CA ASP A 470 4.10 0.46 -27.14
C ASP A 470 3.82 -1.01 -27.43
N SER A 471 2.61 -1.46 -27.10
CA SER A 471 2.21 -2.86 -27.23
C SER A 471 2.08 -3.22 -28.71
N ALA A 472 3.21 -3.52 -29.37
CA ALA A 472 3.29 -4.12 -30.71
C ALA A 472 2.72 -5.56 -30.76
N MET A 473 2.13 -6.02 -29.66
CA MET A 473 1.57 -7.35 -29.50
C MET A 473 0.21 -7.41 -30.21
N GLY A 474 0.12 -8.23 -31.26
CA GLY A 474 -1.10 -8.34 -32.08
C GLY A 474 -1.13 -7.42 -33.30
N MET A 475 -0.18 -6.49 -33.45
CA MET A 475 0.00 -5.75 -34.70
C MET A 475 0.53 -6.69 -35.78
N ARG A 476 -0.22 -6.85 -36.87
CA ARG A 476 0.20 -7.61 -38.05
C ARG A 476 0.76 -6.64 -39.07
N LEU A 477 2.04 -6.81 -39.39
CA LEU A 477 2.63 -6.10 -40.52
C LEU A 477 2.25 -6.82 -41.82
N PRO A 478 2.01 -6.08 -42.92
CA PRO A 478 1.83 -6.69 -44.23
C PRO A 478 3.08 -7.46 -44.64
N LYS A 479 2.92 -8.46 -45.51
CA LYS A 479 4.07 -9.16 -46.11
C LYS A 479 4.75 -8.21 -47.09
N LEU A 480 5.93 -7.74 -46.73
CA LEU A 480 6.74 -6.83 -47.53
C LEU A 480 8.05 -7.52 -47.93
N SER A 481 8.59 -7.10 -49.06
CA SER A 481 9.93 -7.48 -49.52
C SER A 481 10.83 -6.24 -49.54
N GLU A 482 12.14 -6.42 -49.40
CA GLU A 482 13.10 -5.34 -49.58
C GLU A 482 12.99 -4.73 -50.97
N GLY A 483 13.13 -3.40 -51.06
CA GLY A 483 13.03 -2.63 -52.29
C GLY A 483 11.61 -2.28 -52.73
N VAL A 484 10.56 -2.72 -52.02
CA VAL A 484 9.16 -2.35 -52.34
C VAL A 484 8.93 -0.87 -52.05
N SER A 485 8.37 -0.15 -53.04
CA SER A 485 7.91 1.23 -52.87
C SER A 485 6.59 1.29 -52.11
N LEU A 486 6.48 2.27 -51.22
CA LEU A 486 5.29 2.52 -50.40
C LEU A 486 4.73 3.92 -50.70
N GLU A 487 3.41 4.01 -50.66
CA GLU A 487 2.67 5.26 -50.63
C GLU A 487 2.57 5.74 -49.17
N THR A 488 2.91 7.00 -48.92
CA THR A 488 2.69 7.67 -47.63
C THR A 488 1.24 8.15 -47.57
N LEU A 489 0.42 7.49 -46.77
CA LEU A 489 -0.98 7.89 -46.54
C LEU A 489 -1.07 9.05 -45.54
N ARG A 490 -0.23 9.00 -44.50
CA ARG A 490 -0.16 9.99 -43.42
C ARG A 490 1.29 10.13 -42.95
N ALA A 491 1.66 11.34 -42.53
CA ALA A 491 2.88 11.57 -41.78
C ALA A 491 2.65 12.78 -40.87
N GLU A 492 2.81 12.62 -39.56
CA GLU A 492 2.52 13.66 -38.57
C GLU A 492 3.61 13.77 -37.52
N ALA A 493 3.99 15.01 -37.20
CA ALA A 493 4.91 15.29 -36.13
C ALA A 493 4.24 15.04 -34.77
N GLN A 494 4.91 14.32 -33.89
CA GLN A 494 4.41 14.00 -32.55
C GLN A 494 5.39 14.54 -31.51
N GLY A 495 4.85 15.38 -30.62
CA GLY A 495 5.60 16.02 -29.55
C GLY A 495 5.50 15.22 -28.25
N HIS A 496 6.64 14.95 -27.65
CA HIS A 496 6.73 14.19 -26.41
C HIS A 496 7.52 14.95 -25.36
N GLN A 497 7.31 14.54 -24.10
CA GLN A 497 8.08 14.99 -22.96
C GLN A 497 8.54 13.77 -22.16
N THR A 498 9.77 13.81 -21.69
CA THR A 498 10.27 12.81 -20.75
C THR A 498 9.50 12.90 -19.44
N SER A 499 8.94 11.80 -18.97
CA SER A 499 8.32 11.70 -17.64
C SER A 499 9.38 11.51 -16.55
N PRO A 500 9.11 11.84 -15.27
CA PRO A 500 9.99 11.47 -14.15
C PRO A 500 9.94 9.95 -13.83
N PRO A 501 10.91 9.39 -13.08
CA PRO A 501 10.84 8.03 -12.56
C PRO A 501 9.52 7.76 -11.80
N ALA A 502 8.87 6.64 -12.10
CA ALA A 502 7.59 6.29 -11.49
C ALA A 502 7.75 6.08 -9.97
N ARG A 503 6.78 6.55 -9.19
CA ARG A 503 6.76 6.29 -7.74
C ARG A 503 6.61 4.80 -7.46
N TYR A 504 7.02 4.41 -6.26
CA TYR A 504 6.71 3.08 -5.79
C TYR A 504 5.20 2.92 -5.58
N THR A 505 4.66 1.77 -5.96
CA THR A 505 3.40 1.25 -5.42
C THR A 505 3.74 0.29 -4.29
N GLU A 506 2.75 -0.21 -3.54
CA GLU A 506 3.03 -1.29 -2.58
C GLU A 506 3.69 -2.50 -3.27
N ALA A 507 3.27 -2.84 -4.49
CA ALA A 507 3.84 -3.95 -5.25
C ALA A 507 5.31 -3.71 -5.62
N THR A 508 5.61 -2.55 -6.20
CA THR A 508 6.99 -2.26 -6.63
C THR A 508 7.92 -1.98 -5.46
N LEU A 509 7.40 -1.53 -4.31
CA LEU A 509 8.19 -1.43 -3.07
C LEU A 509 8.52 -2.81 -2.51
N VAL A 510 7.55 -3.73 -2.45
CA VAL A 510 7.80 -5.12 -2.01
C VAL A 510 8.82 -5.82 -2.91
N LYS A 511 8.69 -5.63 -4.23
CA LYS A 511 9.70 -6.11 -5.19
C LYS A 511 11.09 -5.54 -4.90
N ALA A 512 11.20 -4.23 -4.68
CA ALA A 512 12.48 -3.57 -4.42
C ALA A 512 13.13 -4.02 -3.10
N LEU A 513 12.32 -4.31 -2.08
CA LEU A 513 12.76 -4.87 -0.80
C LEU A 513 13.28 -6.31 -0.99
N GLU A 514 12.55 -7.15 -1.71
CA GLU A 514 12.96 -8.54 -2.01
C GLU A 514 14.25 -8.60 -2.82
N GLU A 515 14.36 -7.82 -3.91
CA GLU A 515 15.56 -7.78 -4.77
C GLU A 515 16.83 -7.36 -4.01
N ARG A 516 16.67 -6.60 -2.94
CA ARG A 516 17.77 -6.14 -2.07
C ARG A 516 17.97 -7.03 -0.84
N GLY A 517 17.19 -8.10 -0.68
CA GLY A 517 17.27 -8.99 0.50
C GLY A 517 16.80 -8.34 1.81
N ILE A 518 16.08 -7.22 1.73
CA ILE A 518 15.60 -6.45 2.89
C ILE A 518 14.20 -6.94 3.27
N GLY A 519 14.06 -7.42 4.51
CA GLY A 519 12.82 -8.02 4.99
C GLY A 519 12.62 -9.44 4.49
N ARG A 520 11.47 -10.03 4.81
CA ARG A 520 11.12 -11.43 4.55
C ARG A 520 9.63 -11.54 4.22
N PRO A 521 9.15 -12.68 3.69
CA PRO A 521 7.73 -12.95 3.46
C PRO A 521 6.79 -12.54 4.62
N SER A 522 7.24 -12.72 5.86
CA SER A 522 6.50 -12.35 7.08
C SER A 522 6.44 -10.85 7.35
N THR A 523 7.33 -10.04 6.76
CA THR A 523 7.53 -8.63 7.13
C THR A 523 7.15 -7.63 6.05
N TYR A 524 7.03 -8.03 4.78
CA TYR A 524 6.74 -7.11 3.67
C TYR A 524 5.48 -6.28 3.92
N ALA A 525 4.32 -6.93 4.12
CA ALA A 525 3.05 -6.25 4.33
C ALA A 525 3.04 -5.41 5.64
N ALA A 526 3.67 -5.91 6.70
CA ALA A 526 3.76 -5.21 7.98
C ALA A 526 4.63 -3.94 7.88
N THR A 527 5.73 -4.00 7.12
CA THR A 527 6.62 -2.85 6.88
C THR A 527 5.88 -1.76 6.12
N VAL A 528 5.23 -2.11 5.02
CA VAL A 528 4.44 -1.18 4.19
C VAL A 528 3.29 -0.55 4.98
N GLY A 529 2.61 -1.32 5.83
CA GLY A 529 1.60 -0.79 6.75
C GLY A 529 2.19 0.16 7.79
N THR A 530 3.32 -0.20 8.40
CA THR A 530 3.95 0.59 9.46
C THR A 530 4.40 1.97 8.96
N ILE A 531 5.03 2.06 7.80
CA ILE A 531 5.48 3.37 7.28
C ILE A 531 4.30 4.30 6.93
N GLN A 532 3.15 3.73 6.56
CA GLN A 532 1.91 4.48 6.33
C GLN A 532 1.26 4.91 7.65
N ASP A 533 1.07 3.99 8.60
CA ASP A 533 0.46 4.25 9.90
C ASP A 533 1.24 5.29 10.73
N ARG A 534 2.56 5.36 10.53
CA ARG A 534 3.46 6.33 11.17
C ARG A 534 3.48 7.70 10.49
N GLY A 535 2.84 7.84 9.33
CA GLY A 535 2.78 9.09 8.57
C GLY A 535 4.08 9.44 7.84
N TYR A 536 4.96 8.47 7.62
CA TYR A 536 6.15 8.66 6.77
C TYR A 536 5.76 8.66 5.29
N VAL A 537 4.78 7.84 4.92
CA VAL A 537 4.31 7.70 3.54
C VAL A 537 2.80 7.78 3.53
N HIS A 538 2.24 8.40 2.49
CA HIS A 538 0.80 8.35 2.22
C HIS A 538 0.55 7.78 0.82
N SER A 539 -0.62 7.21 0.62
CA SER A 539 -1.04 6.67 -0.68
C SER A 539 -1.82 7.73 -1.46
N ARG A 540 -1.39 8.06 -2.68
CA ARG A 540 -2.12 8.88 -3.65
C ARG A 540 -2.44 8.00 -4.87
N GLY A 541 -3.69 7.54 -4.96
CA GLY A 541 -4.02 6.43 -5.86
C GLY A 541 -3.31 5.15 -5.43
N SER A 542 -2.55 4.53 -6.34
CA SER A 542 -1.68 3.38 -6.04
C SER A 542 -0.25 3.76 -5.66
N ALA A 543 0.13 5.03 -5.82
CA ALA A 543 1.49 5.51 -5.60
C ALA A 543 1.71 5.86 -4.12
N LEU A 544 2.89 5.47 -3.62
CA LEU A 544 3.41 5.80 -2.30
C LEU A 544 4.21 7.11 -2.39
N VAL A 545 3.76 8.13 -1.69
CA VAL A 545 4.37 9.46 -1.65
C VAL A 545 4.96 9.69 -0.26
N PRO A 546 6.25 10.02 -0.13
CA PRO A 546 6.85 10.32 1.17
C PRO A 546 6.38 11.68 1.67
N THR A 547 6.26 11.83 2.99
CA THR A 547 6.01 13.12 3.63
C THR A 547 7.31 13.87 3.91
N TRP A 548 7.26 15.18 4.11
CA TRP A 548 8.42 15.96 4.57
C TRP A 548 9.01 15.44 5.88
N LEU A 549 8.17 14.85 6.74
CA LEU A 549 8.62 14.15 7.94
C LEU A 549 9.53 12.95 7.61
N ALA A 550 9.22 12.18 6.57
CA ALA A 550 10.07 11.09 6.12
C ALA A 550 11.42 11.59 5.62
N PHE A 551 11.48 12.72 4.92
CA PHE A 551 12.75 13.34 4.52
C PHE A 551 13.60 13.71 5.75
N ALA A 552 13.03 14.43 6.72
CA ALA A 552 13.76 14.84 7.93
C ALA A 552 14.29 13.64 8.73
N VAL A 553 13.48 12.59 8.88
CA VAL A 553 13.90 11.35 9.56
C VAL A 553 14.98 10.63 8.75
N THR A 554 14.81 10.50 7.44
CA THR A 554 15.79 9.83 6.57
C THR A 554 17.12 10.57 6.58
N GLN A 555 17.10 11.91 6.48
CA GLN A 555 18.29 12.75 6.54
C GLN A 555 19.03 12.65 7.87
N LEU A 556 18.32 12.64 9.01
CA LEU A 556 18.94 12.39 10.31
C LEU A 556 19.67 11.05 10.33
N LEU A 557 19.01 9.99 9.84
CA LEU A 557 19.58 8.65 9.85
C LEU A 557 20.75 8.51 8.87
N GLU A 558 20.68 9.12 7.69
CA GLU A 558 21.79 9.13 6.73
C GLU A 558 23.04 9.84 7.27
N GLN A 559 22.85 10.96 7.99
CA GLN A 559 23.98 11.78 8.47
C GLN A 559 24.60 11.23 9.77
N HIS A 560 23.79 10.68 10.68
CA HIS A 560 24.26 10.28 12.01
C HIS A 560 24.27 8.77 12.23
N PHE A 561 23.56 8.00 11.40
CA PHE A 561 23.47 6.55 11.50
C PHE A 561 23.56 5.86 10.13
N PRO A 562 24.52 6.23 9.25
CA PRO A 562 24.54 5.78 7.85
C PRO A 562 24.49 4.25 7.72
N ARG A 563 25.20 3.54 8.59
CA ARG A 563 25.20 2.08 8.64
C ARG A 563 23.83 1.49 8.97
N LEU A 564 23.04 2.12 9.84
CA LEU A 564 21.72 1.59 10.26
C LEU A 564 20.63 1.72 9.19
N VAL A 565 20.86 2.53 8.16
CA VAL A 565 19.97 2.69 7.00
C VAL A 565 20.61 2.24 5.70
N ASP A 566 21.78 1.62 5.77
CA ASP A 566 22.44 1.00 4.63
C ASP A 566 21.70 -0.27 4.18
N TYR A 567 21.59 -0.43 2.87
CA TYR A 567 20.83 -1.51 2.26
C TYR A 567 21.51 -2.85 2.45
N ASP A 568 22.82 -2.91 2.20
CA ASP A 568 23.62 -4.13 2.31
C ASP A 568 23.75 -4.56 3.77
N PHE A 569 23.94 -3.62 4.69
CA PHE A 569 23.93 -3.90 6.12
C PHE A 569 22.60 -4.51 6.55
N THR A 570 21.47 -3.91 6.18
CA THR A 570 20.15 -4.42 6.56
C THR A 570 19.87 -5.81 5.97
N ALA A 571 20.30 -6.05 4.74
CA ALA A 571 20.21 -7.35 4.09
C ALA A 571 21.08 -8.40 4.80
N SER A 572 22.32 -8.03 5.13
CA SER A 572 23.27 -8.92 5.83
C SER A 572 22.71 -9.38 7.17
N MET A 573 22.08 -8.50 7.96
CA MET A 573 21.48 -8.87 9.24
C MET A 573 20.40 -9.94 9.10
N GLU A 574 19.62 -9.92 8.02
CA GLU A 574 18.64 -10.98 7.80
C GLU A 574 19.33 -12.31 7.42
N THR A 575 20.42 -12.26 6.65
CA THR A 575 21.26 -13.45 6.38
C THR A 575 21.92 -13.98 7.65
N ASP A 576 22.34 -13.10 8.57
CA ASP A 576 22.90 -13.52 9.85
C ASP A 576 21.84 -14.24 10.72
N LEU A 577 20.61 -13.72 10.74
CA LEU A 577 19.48 -14.40 11.39
C LEU A 577 19.19 -15.75 10.74
N ASP A 578 19.41 -15.89 9.44
CA ASP A 578 19.31 -17.19 8.75
C ASP A 578 20.45 -18.12 9.16
N ARG A 579 21.68 -17.64 9.34
CA ARG A 579 22.79 -18.48 9.87
C ARG A 579 22.51 -18.96 11.30
N ILE A 580 21.91 -18.11 12.14
CA ILE A 580 21.43 -18.54 13.47
C ILE A 580 20.37 -19.63 13.34
N ALA A 581 19.41 -19.47 12.42
CA ALA A 581 18.36 -20.46 12.16
C ALA A 581 18.88 -21.82 11.67
N HIS A 582 20.10 -21.88 11.10
CA HIS A 582 20.74 -23.12 10.65
C HIS A 582 21.81 -23.63 11.65
N GLY A 583 21.93 -23.01 12.83
CA GLY A 583 22.95 -23.37 13.82
C GLY A 583 24.39 -23.01 13.44
N GLU A 584 24.59 -22.21 12.37
CA GLU A 584 25.90 -21.78 11.88
C GLU A 584 26.46 -20.58 12.67
N GLU A 585 25.61 -19.87 13.40
CA GLU A 585 25.97 -18.70 14.19
C GLU A 585 25.26 -18.67 15.54
N GLN A 586 25.97 -18.30 16.60
CA GLN A 586 25.43 -18.27 17.96
C GLN A 586 24.75 -16.93 18.26
N ARG A 587 23.48 -16.98 18.70
CA ARG A 587 22.65 -15.80 19.04
C ARG A 587 23.38 -14.79 19.92
N VAL A 588 23.91 -15.24 21.06
CA VAL A 588 24.50 -14.33 22.07
C VAL A 588 25.72 -13.62 21.49
N ALA A 589 26.60 -14.35 20.80
CA ALA A 589 27.78 -13.78 20.18
C ALA A 589 27.41 -12.76 19.10
N TRP A 590 26.38 -13.03 18.30
CA TRP A 590 25.89 -12.09 17.29
C TRP A 590 25.30 -10.82 17.92
N LEU A 591 24.46 -10.96 18.95
CA LEU A 591 23.88 -9.83 19.68
C LEU A 591 24.94 -8.97 20.38
N GLN A 592 25.99 -9.59 20.94
CA GLN A 592 27.14 -8.90 21.52
C GLN A 592 27.83 -8.02 20.47
N ARG A 593 28.17 -8.59 19.30
CA ARG A 593 28.79 -7.84 18.20
C ARG A 593 27.91 -6.69 17.71
N PHE A 594 26.61 -6.92 17.59
CA PHE A 594 25.68 -5.89 17.14
C PHE A 594 25.55 -4.74 18.16
N TYR A 595 25.38 -5.04 19.44
CA TYR A 595 25.05 -4.03 20.45
C TYR A 595 26.27 -3.33 21.04
N PHE A 596 27.32 -4.09 21.38
CA PHE A 596 28.55 -3.59 21.99
C PHE A 596 29.68 -3.36 20.99
N GLY A 597 29.52 -3.85 19.75
CA GLY A 597 30.53 -3.75 18.71
C GLY A 597 31.47 -4.95 18.69
N ASP A 598 32.40 -4.93 17.75
CA ASP A 598 33.42 -5.95 17.58
C ASP A 598 34.80 -5.28 17.52
N GLN A 599 35.56 -5.45 18.59
CA GLN A 599 36.89 -4.87 18.70
C GLN A 599 37.88 -5.49 17.70
N ALA A 600 37.67 -6.72 17.26
CA ALA A 600 38.55 -7.37 16.29
C ALA A 600 38.44 -6.73 14.90
N THR A 601 37.25 -6.22 14.55
CA THR A 601 36.98 -5.54 13.27
C THR A 601 36.91 -4.02 13.41
N SER A 602 37.20 -3.47 14.60
CA SER A 602 37.03 -2.04 14.93
C SER A 602 35.62 -1.52 14.60
N THR A 603 34.64 -2.40 14.68
CA THR A 603 33.25 -2.12 14.34
C THR A 603 32.53 -1.60 15.57
N GLU A 604 32.06 -0.35 15.54
CA GLU A 604 31.23 0.19 16.62
C GLU A 604 29.88 -0.53 16.74
N GLY A 605 29.44 -0.71 17.99
CA GLY A 605 28.13 -1.26 18.33
C GLY A 605 27.05 -0.19 18.39
N LEU A 606 25.79 -0.62 18.37
CA LEU A 606 24.63 0.27 18.47
C LEU A 606 24.67 1.19 19.71
N ARG A 607 25.13 0.67 20.87
CA ARG A 607 25.18 1.43 22.12
C ARG A 607 26.08 2.67 21.99
N ASP A 608 27.29 2.45 21.49
CA ASP A 608 28.32 3.49 21.43
C ASP A 608 27.99 4.48 20.31
N LEU A 609 27.46 4.00 19.16
CA LEU A 609 26.95 4.82 18.06
C LEU A 609 25.87 5.83 18.51
N VAL A 610 25.02 5.46 19.48
CA VAL A 610 23.97 6.34 20.02
C VAL A 610 24.49 7.23 21.16
N ALA A 611 25.56 6.84 21.85
CA ALA A 611 26.19 7.66 22.88
C ALA A 611 26.96 8.84 22.27
N ASP A 612 27.62 8.63 21.14
CA ASP A 612 28.58 9.57 20.53
C ASP A 612 27.97 10.56 19.52
N LEU A 613 26.65 10.81 19.60
CA LEU A 613 25.90 11.61 18.62
C LEU A 613 26.27 13.10 18.51
N GLY A 614 27.12 13.61 19.41
CA GLY A 614 27.52 15.02 19.43
C GLY A 614 26.34 16.01 19.47
N GLU A 615 26.60 17.27 19.09
CA GLU A 615 25.54 18.26 18.90
C GLU A 615 24.92 18.15 17.51
N ILE A 616 23.73 17.54 17.45
CA ILE A 616 22.91 17.53 16.23
C ILE A 616 22.09 18.81 16.13
N ASP A 617 22.29 19.59 15.07
CA ASP A 617 21.44 20.72 14.72
C ASP A 617 20.08 20.25 14.19
N ALA A 618 19.09 20.24 15.08
CA ALA A 618 17.72 19.86 14.74
C ALA A 618 17.09 20.77 13.65
N ARG A 619 17.52 22.04 13.56
CA ARG A 619 17.00 22.98 12.56
C ARG A 619 17.53 22.67 11.17
N ALA A 620 18.79 22.25 11.06
CA ALA A 620 19.38 21.79 9.80
C ALA A 620 18.79 20.45 9.34
N ILE A 621 18.65 19.47 10.24
CA ILE A 621 18.08 18.16 9.93
C ILE A 621 16.63 18.24 9.47
N SER A 622 15.86 19.16 10.05
CA SER A 622 14.46 19.33 9.69
C SER A 622 14.26 20.13 8.40
N ALA A 623 15.34 20.50 7.69
CA ALA A 623 15.31 21.33 6.50
C ALA A 623 15.70 20.54 5.26
N VAL A 624 14.78 20.51 4.30
CA VAL A 624 14.97 19.89 2.99
C VAL A 624 15.08 21.01 1.98
N THR A 625 16.22 21.07 1.30
CA THR A 625 16.47 22.03 0.23
C THR A 625 16.20 21.35 -1.10
N THR A 626 15.30 21.94 -1.89
CA THR A 626 15.02 21.52 -3.27
C THR A 626 16.17 21.98 -4.19
N SER A 627 16.22 21.44 -5.42
CA SER A 627 17.28 21.78 -6.38
C SER A 627 17.32 23.25 -6.81
N ASP A 628 16.21 23.97 -6.65
CA ASP A 628 16.09 25.40 -6.95
C ASP A 628 16.34 26.30 -5.73
N GLY A 629 16.75 25.73 -4.59
CA GLY A 629 17.12 26.49 -3.38
C GLY A 629 15.98 26.75 -2.41
N THR A 630 14.76 26.32 -2.72
CA THR A 630 13.62 26.40 -1.78
C THR A 630 13.89 25.53 -0.55
N VAL A 631 13.66 26.08 0.65
CA VAL A 631 13.82 25.34 1.91
C VAL A 631 12.45 25.03 2.50
N VAL A 632 12.13 23.73 2.58
CA VAL A 632 10.98 23.22 3.33
C VAL A 632 11.45 22.71 4.68
N ARG A 633 10.87 23.22 5.77
CA ARG A 633 11.18 22.78 7.13
C ARG A 633 10.04 22.03 7.78
N VAL A 634 10.36 20.97 8.53
CA VAL A 634 9.40 20.24 9.37
C VAL A 634 9.40 20.86 10.77
N GLY A 635 8.36 21.64 11.07
CA GLY A 635 8.17 22.24 12.39
C GLY A 635 7.24 21.43 13.29
N ARG A 636 7.04 21.94 14.52
CA ARG A 636 6.07 21.38 15.49
C ARG A 636 4.65 21.30 14.93
N TYR A 637 4.27 22.26 14.07
CA TYR A 637 2.92 22.41 13.53
C TYR A 637 2.74 21.83 12.12
N GLY A 638 3.78 21.20 11.55
CA GLY A 638 3.75 20.68 10.18
C GLY A 638 4.87 21.25 9.32
N PRO A 639 4.93 20.84 8.04
CA PRO A 639 5.88 21.37 7.08
C PRO A 639 5.54 22.81 6.69
N TYR A 640 6.56 23.64 6.47
CA TYR A 640 6.42 25.01 6.00
C TYR A 640 7.61 25.39 5.12
N VAL A 641 7.38 26.21 4.10
CA VAL A 641 8.46 26.87 3.34
C VAL A 641 8.99 28.06 4.12
N GLU A 642 10.29 28.28 4.08
CA GLU A 642 10.95 29.43 4.70
C GLU A 642 11.87 30.10 3.67
N LEU A 643 11.63 31.39 3.39
CA LEU A 643 12.61 32.24 2.73
C LEU A 643 13.32 33.10 3.79
N PRO A 644 14.67 33.16 3.76
CA PRO A 644 15.41 34.12 4.57
C PRO A 644 14.90 35.55 4.28
N GLY A 645 14.78 36.37 5.32
CA GLY A 645 14.55 37.81 5.14
C GLY A 645 15.83 38.48 4.65
N GLU A 646 15.70 39.60 3.95
CA GLU A 646 16.83 40.50 3.69
C GLU A 646 17.26 41.20 4.99
N ASP A 647 18.51 41.65 5.08
CA ASP A 647 19.21 42.19 6.26
C ASP A 647 18.31 42.75 7.39
N GLY A 648 18.09 41.95 8.43
CA GLY A 648 17.36 42.34 9.65
C GLY A 648 15.86 42.08 9.64
N GLU A 649 15.28 41.64 8.52
CA GLU A 649 13.87 41.26 8.43
C GLU A 649 13.59 39.83 8.92
N SER A 650 12.38 39.62 9.43
CA SER A 650 11.94 38.28 9.85
C SER A 650 11.75 37.37 8.63
N PRO A 651 12.16 36.09 8.69
CA PRO A 651 12.02 35.18 7.57
C PRO A 651 10.55 34.98 7.20
N ARG A 652 10.24 35.05 5.90
CA ARG A 652 8.89 34.81 5.38
C ARG A 652 8.61 33.31 5.42
N ARG A 653 7.42 32.94 5.89
CA ARG A 653 7.02 31.55 6.07
C ARG A 653 5.62 31.29 5.54
N ALA A 654 5.42 30.11 4.97
CA ALA A 654 4.09 29.64 4.60
C ALA A 654 3.96 28.14 4.88
N THR A 655 2.80 27.73 5.42
CA THR A 655 2.52 26.32 5.70
C THR A 655 2.41 25.55 4.38
N VAL A 656 2.95 24.33 4.32
CA VAL A 656 2.78 23.42 3.18
C VAL A 656 1.60 22.49 3.45
N PRO A 657 0.53 22.53 2.63
CA PRO A 657 -0.55 21.55 2.68
C PRO A 657 -0.07 20.11 2.43
N ASP A 658 -0.67 19.14 3.13
CA ASP A 658 -0.35 17.71 2.98
C ASP A 658 -0.64 17.15 1.57
N GLU A 659 -1.49 17.83 0.78
CA GLU A 659 -1.85 17.42 -0.58
C GLU A 659 -0.77 17.73 -1.63
N ILE A 660 0.18 18.62 -1.30
CA ILE A 660 1.30 18.96 -2.19
C ILE A 660 2.40 17.91 -1.98
N ALA A 661 2.64 17.11 -3.00
CA ALA A 661 3.73 16.14 -2.98
C ALA A 661 5.10 16.84 -2.99
N PRO A 662 6.17 16.21 -2.45
CA PRO A 662 7.48 16.85 -2.41
C PRO A 662 8.04 17.27 -3.77
N ASP A 663 7.79 16.51 -4.85
CA ASP A 663 8.18 16.88 -6.22
C ASP A 663 7.36 18.03 -6.83
N GLU A 664 6.17 18.32 -6.30
CA GLU A 664 5.32 19.44 -6.72
C GLU A 664 5.73 20.77 -6.03
N MET A 665 6.60 20.72 -5.02
CA MET A 665 7.12 21.89 -4.32
C MET A 665 8.28 22.52 -5.10
N THR A 666 7.93 23.25 -6.15
CA THR A 666 8.87 24.08 -6.93
C THR A 666 9.03 25.47 -6.32
N ALA A 667 10.05 26.23 -6.71
CA ALA A 667 10.23 27.62 -6.33
C ALA A 667 8.99 28.47 -6.62
N ALA A 668 8.37 28.28 -7.79
CA ALA A 668 7.12 28.97 -8.14
C ALA A 668 5.99 28.62 -7.18
N LYS A 669 5.88 27.34 -6.76
CA LYS A 669 4.86 26.93 -5.79
C LYS A 669 5.13 27.48 -4.39
N ALA A 670 6.39 27.55 -4.00
CA ALA A 670 6.80 28.14 -2.73
C ALA A 670 6.50 29.64 -2.68
N GLU A 671 6.80 30.38 -3.75
CA GLU A 671 6.44 31.80 -3.87
C GLU A 671 4.93 32.03 -3.82
N GLU A 672 4.14 31.19 -4.49
CA GLU A 672 2.67 31.24 -4.42
C GLU A 672 2.19 31.10 -2.97
N LEU A 673 2.70 30.12 -2.22
CA LEU A 673 2.35 29.91 -0.82
C LEU A 673 2.81 31.09 0.07
N LEU A 674 3.99 31.64 -0.18
CA LEU A 674 4.55 32.76 0.56
C LEU A 674 3.88 34.11 0.25
N ALA A 675 3.35 34.28 -0.95
CA ALA A 675 2.51 35.42 -1.32
C ALA A 675 1.16 35.32 -0.61
N ALA A 676 0.51 34.15 -0.68
CA ALA A 676 -0.75 33.90 0.02
C ALA A 676 -0.61 34.00 1.55
N ALA A 677 0.58 33.73 2.11
CA ALA A 677 0.86 33.93 3.53
C ALA A 677 1.25 35.37 3.89
N ALA A 678 1.60 36.22 2.93
CA ALA A 678 1.89 37.63 3.20
C ALA A 678 0.63 38.41 3.63
N ASP A 679 -0.54 37.94 3.20
CA ASP A 679 -1.85 38.44 3.63
C ASP A 679 -2.31 37.86 5.00
N ASP A 680 -1.47 37.05 5.66
CA ASP A 680 -1.73 36.51 7.00
C ASP A 680 -1.63 37.62 8.07
N GLY A 681 -2.74 37.88 8.74
CA GLY A 681 -2.88 38.96 9.73
C GLY A 681 -3.45 40.26 9.17
N ARG A 682 -3.92 40.29 7.91
CA ARG A 682 -4.55 41.48 7.32
C ARG A 682 -5.77 41.91 8.13
N VAL A 683 -5.74 43.15 8.63
CA VAL A 683 -6.86 43.77 9.34
C VAL A 683 -7.95 44.13 8.32
N LEU A 684 -9.14 43.55 8.50
CA LEU A 684 -10.29 43.79 7.65
C LEU A 684 -11.12 44.99 8.13
N GLY A 685 -11.02 45.31 9.42
CA GLY A 685 -11.71 46.42 10.06
C GLY A 685 -12.23 46.06 11.45
N THR A 686 -13.16 46.86 11.98
CA THR A 686 -13.76 46.63 13.30
C THR A 686 -15.19 46.15 13.14
N ASP A 687 -15.56 45.07 13.82
CA ASP A 687 -16.94 44.59 13.92
C ASP A 687 -17.81 45.66 14.63
N PRO A 688 -18.80 46.25 13.96
CA PRO A 688 -19.64 47.31 14.54
C PRO A 688 -20.49 46.84 15.72
N GLU A 689 -20.79 45.53 15.85
CA GLU A 689 -21.58 45.01 16.97
C GLU A 689 -20.75 44.82 18.24
N THR A 690 -19.51 44.34 18.09
CA THR A 690 -18.66 43.96 19.23
C THR A 690 -17.54 44.97 19.51
N GLY A 691 -17.26 45.88 18.58
CA GLY A 691 -16.13 46.82 18.65
C GLY A 691 -14.77 46.14 18.51
N ARG A 692 -14.72 44.87 18.08
CA ARG A 692 -13.47 44.08 18.00
C ARG A 692 -12.89 44.14 16.60
N GLU A 693 -11.57 44.19 16.52
CA GLU A 693 -10.86 44.10 15.25
C GLU A 693 -11.01 42.70 14.64
N ILE A 694 -11.26 42.63 13.34
CA ILE A 694 -11.37 41.39 12.57
C ILE A 694 -10.17 41.28 11.66
N ILE A 695 -9.49 40.13 11.72
CA ILE A 695 -8.30 39.85 10.91
C ILE A 695 -8.50 38.59 10.07
N ALA A 696 -7.94 38.59 8.86
CA ALA A 696 -7.81 37.41 8.02
C ALA A 696 -6.46 36.74 8.30
N LYS A 697 -6.44 35.42 8.42
CA LYS A 697 -5.24 34.63 8.72
C LYS A 697 -5.15 33.37 7.87
N ASN A 698 -3.93 32.86 7.69
CA ASN A 698 -3.69 31.58 7.04
C ASN A 698 -3.24 30.53 8.08
N GLY A 699 -4.13 29.57 8.36
CA GLY A 699 -3.91 28.56 9.40
C GLY A 699 -3.58 27.18 8.85
N ARG A 700 -3.27 26.23 9.75
CA ARG A 700 -3.00 24.82 9.41
C ARG A 700 -4.08 24.09 8.59
N TYR A 701 -5.31 24.63 8.58
CA TYR A 701 -6.46 24.05 7.87
C TYR A 701 -6.91 24.90 6.68
N GLY A 702 -6.11 25.89 6.29
CA GLY A 702 -6.41 26.87 5.27
C GLY A 702 -6.75 28.27 5.82
N PRO A 703 -7.08 29.20 4.92
CA PRO A 703 -7.43 30.58 5.26
C PRO A 703 -8.68 30.68 6.15
N TYR A 704 -8.67 31.59 7.13
CA TYR A 704 -9.77 31.84 8.06
C TYR A 704 -9.78 33.30 8.53
N VAL A 705 -10.94 33.80 8.95
CA VAL A 705 -11.08 35.09 9.64
C VAL A 705 -11.27 34.86 11.13
N THR A 706 -10.79 35.78 11.96
CA THR A 706 -10.96 35.73 13.41
C THR A 706 -11.04 37.12 14.02
N GLU A 707 -11.74 37.26 15.13
CA GLU A 707 -11.72 38.49 15.92
C GLU A 707 -10.51 38.55 16.87
N VAL A 708 -10.00 39.75 17.11
CA VAL A 708 -8.94 40.03 18.08
C VAL A 708 -9.57 40.32 19.43
N ILE A 709 -9.14 39.61 20.48
CA ILE A 709 -9.53 39.86 21.86
C ILE A 709 -8.29 40.29 22.64
N GLU A 710 -8.31 41.47 23.25
CA GLU A 710 -7.22 41.98 24.08
C GLU A 710 -6.89 40.99 25.22
N GLY A 711 -5.62 40.54 25.30
CA GLY A 711 -5.14 39.55 26.28
C GLY A 711 -4.74 38.19 25.70
N GLU A 712 -4.74 38.03 24.38
CA GLU A 712 -4.03 36.95 23.67
C GLU A 712 -2.92 37.52 22.76
N GLU A 713 -1.96 38.23 23.35
CA GLU A 713 -0.60 38.11 22.81
C GLU A 713 -0.16 36.65 22.98
N SER A 714 0.52 36.15 21.95
CA SER A 714 1.04 34.79 21.83
C SER A 714 1.68 34.30 23.13
N ASP A 715 1.07 33.28 23.73
CA ASP A 715 1.52 32.66 24.99
C ASP A 715 2.82 31.86 24.74
N GLY A 716 3.92 32.60 24.63
CA GLY A 716 5.28 32.13 24.83
C GLY A 716 5.56 31.98 26.32
N GLY A 717 5.35 30.77 26.83
CA GLY A 717 6.00 30.29 28.06
C GLY A 717 5.40 30.70 29.40
N GLY A 718 4.83 29.73 30.12
CA GLY A 718 4.58 29.88 31.56
C GLY A 718 3.56 28.89 32.15
N LYS A 719 4.04 27.94 32.96
CA LYS A 719 3.19 26.99 33.69
C LYS A 719 2.51 27.68 34.89
N GLY A 720 1.19 27.60 34.94
CA GLY A 720 0.45 27.36 36.18
C GLY A 720 -0.15 28.56 36.91
N THR A 721 -1.40 28.89 36.58
CA THR A 721 -2.40 29.41 37.54
C THR A 721 -3.83 29.14 37.02
N LYS A 722 -4.77 28.87 37.93
CA LYS A 722 -6.17 28.49 37.64
C LYS A 722 -6.89 29.55 36.79
N LYS A 723 -7.34 29.16 35.58
CA LYS A 723 -8.01 30.01 34.58
C LYS A 723 -9.42 30.45 35.02
N LYS A 724 -9.68 31.76 35.05
CA LYS A 724 -11.01 32.34 34.73
C LYS A 724 -11.35 31.95 33.28
N ALA A 725 -12.63 31.78 32.95
CA ALA A 725 -13.06 31.39 31.60
C ALA A 725 -12.57 32.39 30.55
N LYS A 726 -11.51 32.06 29.80
CA LYS A 726 -11.06 32.83 28.63
C LYS A 726 -12.16 32.77 27.58
N VAL A 727 -12.70 33.93 27.19
CA VAL A 727 -13.55 34.07 26.00
C VAL A 727 -12.69 33.67 24.80
N LYS A 728 -13.13 32.69 24.01
CA LYS A 728 -12.42 32.27 22.80
C LYS A 728 -12.80 33.20 21.64
N PRO A 729 -11.86 33.61 20.79
CA PRO A 729 -12.18 34.41 19.62
C PRO A 729 -13.08 33.62 18.68
N ARG A 730 -14.08 34.29 18.10
CA ARG A 730 -14.83 33.75 16.96
C ARG A 730 -13.89 33.54 15.77
N THR A 731 -14.08 32.45 15.05
CA THR A 731 -13.30 32.07 13.87
C THR A 731 -14.21 31.55 12.77
N GLY A 732 -13.97 31.91 11.52
CA GLY A 732 -14.69 31.41 10.35
C GLY A 732 -13.73 31.06 9.21
N SER A 733 -13.76 29.82 8.72
CA SER A 733 -12.94 29.43 7.56
C SER A 733 -13.45 30.10 6.29
N LEU A 734 -12.52 30.52 5.42
CA LEU A 734 -12.87 31.02 4.09
C LEU A 734 -13.47 29.88 3.24
N PHE A 735 -14.31 30.28 2.31
CA PHE A 735 -14.94 29.42 1.32
C PHE A 735 -14.00 29.14 0.15
N GLN A 736 -14.28 28.09 -0.64
CA GLN A 736 -13.36 27.67 -1.71
C GLN A 736 -13.12 28.77 -2.77
N GLY A 737 -14.11 29.64 -3.01
CA GLY A 737 -13.99 30.77 -3.93
C GLY A 737 -13.53 32.09 -3.30
N MET A 738 -13.23 32.11 -1.99
CA MET A 738 -12.75 33.31 -1.30
C MET A 738 -11.23 33.29 -1.21
N ASP A 739 -10.63 34.46 -1.40
CA ASP A 739 -9.19 34.64 -1.35
C ASP A 739 -8.79 35.53 -0.17
N LEU A 740 -7.64 35.23 0.44
CA LEU A 740 -7.17 35.91 1.66
C LEU A 740 -6.80 37.38 1.39
N GLY A 741 -6.28 37.70 0.21
CA GLY A 741 -5.91 39.05 -0.19
C GLY A 741 -7.12 39.94 -0.52
N THR A 742 -8.24 39.34 -0.94
CA THR A 742 -9.43 40.08 -1.43
C THR A 742 -10.66 40.02 -0.51
N ILE A 743 -10.64 39.25 0.58
CA ILE A 743 -11.78 39.18 1.50
C ILE A 743 -12.06 40.53 2.18
N GLU A 744 -13.32 40.96 2.18
CA GLU A 744 -13.75 42.22 2.79
C GLU A 744 -14.40 42.00 4.18
N LEU A 745 -14.49 43.06 4.99
CA LEU A 745 -15.05 43.01 6.34
C LEU A 745 -16.46 42.38 6.38
N ASP A 746 -17.33 42.77 5.45
CA ASP A 746 -18.71 42.27 5.39
C ASP A 746 -18.77 40.76 5.17
N GLN A 747 -17.89 40.24 4.30
CA GLN A 747 -17.79 38.81 4.05
C GLN A 747 -17.25 38.08 5.29
N ALA A 748 -16.27 38.65 5.96
CA ALA A 748 -15.71 38.10 7.19
C ALA A 748 -16.72 38.04 8.33
N LEU A 749 -17.52 39.09 8.52
CA LEU A 749 -18.59 39.12 9.53
C LEU A 749 -19.65 38.06 9.24
N ARG A 750 -20.00 37.82 7.97
CA ARG A 750 -20.88 36.70 7.59
C ARG A 750 -20.28 35.35 7.95
N LEU A 751 -18.99 35.12 7.74
CA LEU A 751 -18.32 33.88 8.14
C LEU A 751 -18.28 33.71 9.67
N LEU A 752 -18.05 34.79 10.43
CA LEU A 752 -18.00 34.79 11.89
C LEU A 752 -19.39 34.61 12.54
N SER A 753 -20.45 34.86 11.79
CA SER A 753 -21.83 34.57 12.22
C SER A 753 -22.15 33.06 12.22
N LEU A 754 -21.28 32.23 11.65
CA LEU A 754 -21.47 30.77 11.60
C LEU A 754 -21.03 30.12 12.93
N PRO A 755 -21.78 29.13 13.45
CA PRO A 755 -22.95 28.49 12.84
C PRO A 755 -24.25 29.32 12.93
N ARG A 756 -24.95 29.52 11.79
CA ARG A 756 -26.23 30.26 11.72
C ARG A 756 -27.38 29.36 12.17
N VAL A 757 -28.18 29.80 13.14
CA VAL A 757 -29.43 29.10 13.51
C VAL A 757 -30.48 29.37 12.42
N VAL A 758 -30.91 28.31 11.73
CA VAL A 758 -31.94 28.37 10.68
C VAL A 758 -33.35 28.39 11.30
N GLY A 759 -33.52 27.72 12.44
CA GLY A 759 -34.76 27.65 13.21
C GLY A 759 -34.80 26.42 14.11
N GLN A 760 -35.95 26.15 14.71
CA GLN A 760 -36.18 24.96 15.55
C GLN A 760 -37.11 23.98 14.84
N ASP A 761 -36.88 22.68 15.04
CA ASP A 761 -37.84 21.67 14.61
C ASP A 761 -39.07 21.60 15.54
N ALA A 762 -40.03 20.74 15.18
CA ALA A 762 -41.25 20.53 15.97
C ALA A 762 -40.99 19.99 17.40
N GLU A 763 -39.78 19.50 17.69
CA GLU A 763 -39.34 18.98 18.98
C GLU A 763 -38.52 20.02 19.78
N GLY A 764 -38.35 21.23 19.24
CA GLY A 764 -37.60 22.33 19.84
C GLY A 764 -36.08 22.21 19.70
N VAL A 765 -35.57 21.38 18.78
CA VAL A 765 -34.13 21.22 18.53
C VAL A 765 -33.66 22.22 17.49
N ASP A 766 -32.64 23.00 17.84
CA ASP A 766 -32.02 23.96 16.92
C ASP A 766 -31.41 23.26 15.69
N ILE A 767 -31.72 23.79 14.51
CA ILE A 767 -31.09 23.46 13.25
C ILE A 767 -30.10 24.57 12.91
N THR A 768 -28.82 24.23 12.78
CA THR A 768 -27.76 25.19 12.41
C THR A 768 -27.18 24.91 11.04
N ALA A 769 -26.89 25.94 10.26
CA ALA A 769 -26.15 25.88 9.01
C ALA A 769 -24.71 26.36 9.22
N GLN A 770 -23.73 25.62 8.70
CA GLN A 770 -22.31 25.89 8.90
C GLN A 770 -21.45 25.25 7.81
N ASN A 771 -20.20 25.71 7.68
CA ASN A 771 -19.21 25.10 6.79
C ASN A 771 -18.22 24.23 7.56
N GLY A 772 -17.74 23.15 6.96
CA GLY A 772 -16.74 22.25 7.55
C GLY A 772 -15.77 21.73 6.50
N ARG A 773 -14.84 20.84 6.90
CA ARG A 773 -13.79 20.28 6.02
C ARG A 773 -14.31 19.72 4.69
N TYR A 774 -15.54 19.20 4.66
CA TYR A 774 -16.14 18.55 3.49
C TYR A 774 -17.18 19.43 2.77
N GLY A 775 -17.21 20.72 3.07
CA GLY A 775 -18.17 21.68 2.51
C GLY A 775 -19.37 21.98 3.44
N PRO A 776 -20.37 22.70 2.91
CA PRO A 776 -21.48 23.27 3.68
C PRO A 776 -22.45 22.18 4.18
N TYR A 777 -22.99 22.35 5.39
CA TYR A 777 -23.92 21.38 5.96
C TYR A 777 -24.86 21.98 7.02
N LEU A 778 -26.04 21.37 7.15
CA LEU A 778 -26.97 21.55 8.27
C LEU A 778 -26.65 20.58 9.40
N LYS A 779 -26.90 20.99 10.64
CA LYS A 779 -26.78 20.16 11.84
C LYS A 779 -28.00 20.32 12.74
N LYS A 780 -28.59 19.20 13.14
CA LYS A 780 -29.73 19.09 14.07
C LYS A 780 -29.36 18.09 15.16
N GLY A 781 -28.93 18.59 16.32
CA GLY A 781 -28.35 17.75 17.39
C GLY A 781 -27.11 16.97 16.92
N THR A 782 -27.25 15.64 16.77
CA THR A 782 -26.20 14.75 16.21
C THR A 782 -26.40 14.39 14.74
N ASP A 783 -27.53 14.78 14.13
CA ASP A 783 -27.79 14.57 12.72
C ASP A 783 -27.19 15.72 11.89
N SER A 784 -26.62 15.39 10.73
CA SER A 784 -26.01 16.36 9.81
C SER A 784 -26.38 16.01 8.38
N ARG A 785 -26.64 17.03 7.56
CA ARG A 785 -27.03 16.92 6.14
C ARG A 785 -26.17 17.89 5.32
N SER A 786 -25.51 17.40 4.28
CA SER A 786 -24.73 18.26 3.38
C SER A 786 -25.65 19.19 2.61
N LEU A 787 -25.17 20.39 2.33
CA LEU A 787 -25.72 21.33 1.37
C LEU A 787 -24.92 21.21 0.06
N GLU A 788 -25.49 21.67 -1.03
CA GLU A 788 -24.90 21.58 -2.37
C GLU A 788 -23.91 22.72 -2.62
N THR A 789 -24.24 23.92 -2.13
CA THR A 789 -23.43 25.13 -2.35
C THR A 789 -23.21 25.90 -1.05
N GLU A 790 -22.11 26.64 -0.98
CA GLU A 790 -21.78 27.44 0.22
C GLU A 790 -22.77 28.59 0.44
N ALA A 791 -23.40 29.10 -0.63
CA ALA A 791 -24.45 30.12 -0.56
C ALA A 791 -25.68 29.64 0.23
N GLN A 792 -26.05 28.35 0.10
CA GLN A 792 -27.18 27.77 0.82
C GLN A 792 -27.04 27.86 2.34
N ILE A 793 -25.83 28.02 2.90
CA ILE A 793 -25.66 28.22 4.35
C ILE A 793 -26.46 29.45 4.83
N PHE A 794 -26.44 30.52 4.04
CA PHE A 794 -27.05 31.80 4.40
C PHE A 794 -28.50 31.91 3.98
N ASP A 795 -28.87 31.29 2.85
CA ASP A 795 -30.17 31.52 2.23
C ASP A 795 -31.20 30.44 2.58
N ILE A 796 -30.77 29.27 3.07
CA ILE A 796 -31.68 28.17 3.36
C ILE A 796 -32.72 28.53 4.43
N THR A 797 -33.98 28.24 4.14
CA THR A 797 -35.10 28.48 5.05
C THR A 797 -35.33 27.30 6.00
N LEU A 798 -36.11 27.52 7.06
CA LEU A 798 -36.49 26.44 7.98
C LEU A 798 -37.26 25.33 7.25
N ASP A 799 -38.17 25.70 6.36
CA ASP A 799 -38.98 24.73 5.60
C ASP A 799 -38.11 23.86 4.67
N GLU A 800 -37.14 24.47 3.99
CA GLU A 800 -36.17 23.74 3.16
C GLU A 800 -35.25 22.84 4.01
N ALA A 801 -34.79 23.34 5.15
CA ALA A 801 -33.98 22.55 6.08
C ALA A 801 -34.78 21.34 6.62
N LEU A 802 -36.05 21.54 6.99
CA LEU A 802 -36.95 20.47 7.42
C LEU A 802 -37.23 19.47 6.28
N ALA A 803 -37.40 19.94 5.04
CA ALA A 803 -37.52 19.08 3.87
C ALA A 803 -36.27 18.21 3.66
N ILE A 804 -35.07 18.77 3.81
CA ILE A 804 -33.79 18.03 3.75
C ILE A 804 -33.69 17.01 4.90
N TYR A 805 -34.20 17.33 6.09
CA TYR A 805 -34.24 16.38 7.21
C TYR A 805 -35.31 15.30 7.06
N ALA A 806 -36.41 15.58 6.37
CA ALA A 806 -37.45 14.62 6.03
C ALA A 806 -36.96 13.59 4.98
N GLN A 807 -35.97 13.95 4.17
CA GLN A 807 -35.31 13.01 3.27
C GLN A 807 -34.45 11.99 4.06
N PRO A 808 -34.40 10.72 3.60
CA PRO A 808 -33.53 9.71 4.17
C PRO A 808 -32.07 10.20 4.21
N LYS A 809 -31.39 10.00 5.35
CA LYS A 809 -29.99 10.42 5.53
C LYS A 809 -29.08 9.85 4.44
N GLN A 810 -28.74 10.68 3.45
CA GLN A 810 -27.72 10.35 2.45
C GLN A 810 -26.33 10.66 3.03
N ARG A 811 -25.48 9.64 3.11
CA ARG A 811 -24.08 9.79 3.56
C ARG A 811 -23.19 10.11 2.35
N GLY A 812 -22.87 11.40 2.16
CA GLY A 812 -21.67 11.89 1.45
C GLY A 812 -21.63 11.75 -0.08
N ARG A 813 -21.69 12.91 -0.75
CA ARG A 813 -21.33 13.29 -2.14
C ARG A 813 -21.53 12.29 -3.29
N GLY A 814 -22.42 12.70 -4.19
CA GLY A 814 -22.60 12.26 -5.57
C GLY A 814 -24.08 12.37 -5.94
N ALA A 815 -24.42 13.00 -7.06
CA ALA A 815 -25.75 12.84 -7.66
C ALA A 815 -26.10 11.34 -7.64
N ALA A 816 -27.32 10.99 -7.20
CA ALA A 816 -27.72 9.59 -7.05
C ALA A 816 -27.40 8.85 -8.35
N LYS A 817 -26.46 7.90 -8.30
CA LYS A 817 -26.18 7.04 -9.44
C LYS A 817 -27.51 6.45 -9.92
N PRO A 818 -27.81 6.46 -11.23
CA PRO A 818 -29.00 5.82 -11.75
C PRO A 818 -29.07 4.37 -11.23
N PRO A 819 -30.28 3.86 -10.95
CA PRO A 819 -30.44 2.50 -10.44
C PRO A 819 -29.80 1.48 -11.39
N LEU A 820 -29.16 0.47 -10.81
CA LEU A 820 -28.49 -0.61 -11.55
C LEU A 820 -29.48 -1.46 -12.36
N ALA A 821 -30.73 -1.53 -11.90
CA ALA A 821 -31.86 -2.11 -12.61
C ALA A 821 -33.17 -1.50 -12.07
N GLU A 822 -34.19 -1.39 -12.91
CA GLU A 822 -35.54 -0.94 -12.54
C GLU A 822 -36.55 -2.05 -12.81
N PHE A 823 -37.50 -2.22 -11.89
CA PHE A 823 -38.58 -3.20 -11.99
C PHE A 823 -39.93 -2.50 -11.78
N GLY A 824 -41.02 -3.24 -12.04
CA GLY A 824 -42.39 -2.82 -11.78
C GLY A 824 -42.70 -2.48 -10.32
N GLU A 825 -43.98 -2.22 -10.06
CA GLU A 825 -44.46 -1.92 -8.71
C GLU A 825 -44.53 -3.18 -7.84
N ASP A 826 -44.00 -3.10 -6.62
CA ASP A 826 -44.10 -4.19 -5.65
C ASP A 826 -45.59 -4.53 -5.40
N PRO A 827 -45.99 -5.81 -5.44
CA PRO A 827 -47.40 -6.20 -5.30
C PRO A 827 -48.05 -5.72 -4.00
N VAL A 828 -47.26 -5.50 -2.93
CA VAL A 828 -47.72 -5.16 -1.58
C VAL A 828 -47.58 -3.67 -1.27
N SER A 829 -46.42 -3.04 -1.52
CA SER A 829 -46.24 -1.61 -1.25
C SER A 829 -46.73 -0.69 -2.37
N LYS A 830 -47.05 -1.24 -3.56
CA LYS A 830 -47.45 -0.48 -4.77
C LYS A 830 -46.45 0.61 -5.16
N LYS A 831 -45.17 0.43 -4.79
CA LYS A 831 -44.08 1.37 -5.05
C LYS A 831 -43.11 0.76 -6.05
N LYS A 832 -42.54 1.60 -6.90
CA LYS A 832 -41.56 1.21 -7.93
C LYS A 832 -40.32 0.61 -7.25
N VAL A 833 -39.92 -0.58 -7.70
CA VAL A 833 -38.76 -1.29 -7.14
C VAL A 833 -37.54 -1.08 -8.02
N VAL A 834 -36.40 -0.76 -7.39
CA VAL A 834 -35.14 -0.52 -8.10
C VAL A 834 -33.96 -1.13 -7.37
N VAL A 835 -32.91 -1.50 -8.11
CA VAL A 835 -31.62 -1.93 -7.55
C VAL A 835 -30.68 -0.74 -7.48
N LYS A 836 -30.03 -0.52 -6.33
CA LYS A 836 -29.06 0.57 -6.13
C LYS A 836 -27.77 0.03 -5.56
N ASP A 837 -26.66 0.70 -5.87
CA ASP A 837 -25.36 0.39 -5.28
C ASP A 837 -25.24 1.04 -3.88
N GLY A 838 -24.71 0.28 -2.91
CA GLY A 838 -24.69 0.69 -1.51
C GLY A 838 -23.39 0.32 -0.79
N ARG A 839 -23.13 0.97 0.36
CA ARG A 839 -21.91 0.75 1.17
C ARG A 839 -21.63 -0.71 1.57
N PHE A 840 -22.65 -1.57 1.54
CA PHE A 840 -22.55 -2.99 1.90
C PHE A 840 -22.79 -3.92 0.70
N GLY A 841 -22.66 -3.40 -0.52
CA GLY A 841 -23.03 -4.06 -1.77
C GLY A 841 -24.39 -3.58 -2.30
N PRO A 842 -24.71 -3.92 -3.56
CA PRO A 842 -25.96 -3.51 -4.18
C PRO A 842 -27.19 -4.12 -3.47
N TYR A 843 -28.32 -3.44 -3.54
CA TYR A 843 -29.53 -3.78 -2.80
C TYR A 843 -30.80 -3.40 -3.58
N VAL A 844 -31.88 -4.14 -3.34
CA VAL A 844 -33.21 -3.88 -3.88
C VAL A 844 -33.97 -2.97 -2.93
N THR A 845 -34.67 -1.96 -3.45
CA THR A 845 -35.46 -1.02 -2.66
C THR A 845 -36.73 -0.57 -3.36
N ASP A 846 -37.82 -0.43 -2.60
CA ASP A 846 -39.08 0.20 -3.00
C ASP A 846 -39.21 1.64 -2.45
N GLY A 847 -38.10 2.21 -1.96
CA GLY A 847 -38.05 3.52 -1.29
C GLY A 847 -38.25 3.48 0.22
N GLU A 848 -38.82 2.41 0.78
CA GLU A 848 -39.04 2.24 2.22
C GLU A 848 -38.30 1.03 2.81
N THR A 849 -38.29 -0.08 2.09
CA THR A 849 -37.68 -1.34 2.50
C THR A 849 -36.44 -1.62 1.66
N ASN A 850 -35.27 -1.62 2.30
CA ASN A 850 -33.99 -1.90 1.65
C ASN A 850 -33.54 -3.34 1.94
N ALA A 851 -33.56 -4.19 0.91
CA ALA A 851 -33.12 -5.57 0.97
C ALA A 851 -31.78 -5.73 0.23
N THR A 852 -30.69 -5.91 0.99
CA THR A 852 -29.36 -6.18 0.41
C THR A 852 -29.41 -7.43 -0.46
N LEU A 853 -28.87 -7.34 -1.67
CA LEU A 853 -28.73 -8.49 -2.58
C LEU A 853 -27.90 -9.55 -1.86
N ARG A 854 -28.33 -10.80 -1.93
CA ARG A 854 -27.61 -11.89 -1.28
C ARG A 854 -26.40 -12.24 -2.12
N ARG A 855 -25.48 -12.96 -1.49
CA ARG A 855 -24.36 -13.60 -2.18
C ARG A 855 -25.00 -14.51 -3.27
N GLY A 856 -24.95 -14.10 -4.53
CA GLY A 856 -25.52 -14.81 -5.69
C GLY A 856 -26.52 -14.02 -6.53
N ASP A 857 -27.07 -12.92 -6.02
CA ASP A 857 -27.95 -12.04 -6.80
C ASP A 857 -27.07 -10.98 -7.51
N ASP A 858 -27.04 -10.98 -8.84
CA ASP A 858 -26.30 -10.03 -9.68
C ASP A 858 -27.22 -8.89 -10.15
N PRO A 859 -26.90 -7.61 -9.88
CA PRO A 859 -27.74 -6.47 -10.26
C PRO A 859 -28.16 -6.43 -11.73
N GLU A 860 -27.32 -6.91 -12.65
CA GLU A 860 -27.57 -6.81 -14.10
C GLU A 860 -28.49 -7.93 -14.63
N THR A 861 -28.63 -9.03 -13.89
CA THR A 861 -29.41 -10.22 -14.32
C THR A 861 -30.55 -10.59 -13.36
N LEU A 862 -30.84 -9.74 -12.38
CA LEU A 862 -31.88 -9.94 -11.38
C LEU A 862 -33.29 -9.84 -11.99
N THR A 863 -34.18 -10.80 -11.67
CA THR A 863 -35.58 -10.78 -12.13
C THR A 863 -36.51 -10.01 -11.18
N GLU A 864 -37.66 -9.55 -11.69
CA GLU A 864 -38.66 -8.80 -10.91
C GLU A 864 -39.19 -9.61 -9.73
N GLU A 865 -39.46 -10.90 -9.92
CA GLU A 865 -40.00 -11.78 -8.88
C GLU A 865 -39.01 -11.93 -7.73
N ARG A 866 -37.72 -12.05 -8.05
CA ARG A 866 -36.65 -12.15 -7.06
C ARG A 866 -36.46 -10.84 -6.30
N ALA A 867 -36.58 -9.71 -6.98
CA ALA A 867 -36.53 -8.38 -6.36
C ALA A 867 -37.68 -8.19 -5.35
N PHE A 868 -38.91 -8.59 -5.71
CA PHE A 868 -40.07 -8.51 -4.81
C PHE A 868 -39.95 -9.48 -3.62
N GLU A 869 -39.44 -10.69 -3.84
CA GLU A 869 -39.20 -11.68 -2.78
C GLU A 869 -38.21 -11.15 -1.72
N LEU A 870 -37.11 -10.54 -2.15
CA LEU A 870 -36.10 -9.97 -1.26
C LEU A 870 -36.67 -8.85 -0.38
N ILE A 871 -37.52 -7.99 -0.96
CA ILE A 871 -38.21 -6.93 -0.23
C ILE A 871 -39.22 -7.50 0.77
N ALA A 872 -40.04 -8.49 0.35
CA ALA A 872 -41.01 -9.13 1.22
C ALA A 872 -40.36 -9.83 2.42
N GLU A 873 -39.26 -10.55 2.20
CA GLU A 873 -38.52 -11.21 3.28
C GLU A 873 -37.82 -10.22 4.22
N LYS A 874 -37.49 -9.02 3.72
CA LYS A 874 -36.94 -7.97 4.56
C LYS A 874 -38.02 -7.31 5.42
N ARG A 875 -39.23 -7.10 4.89
CA ARG A 875 -40.38 -6.59 5.67
C ARG A 875 -40.77 -7.55 6.78
N SER A 876 -40.77 -8.87 6.52
CA SER A 876 -41.16 -9.86 7.52
C SER A 876 -40.19 -9.98 8.71
N LYS A 877 -38.94 -9.52 8.56
CA LYS A 877 -37.91 -9.60 9.62
C LYS A 877 -37.91 -8.42 10.61
N GLY A 878 -38.58 -7.30 10.32
CA GLY A 878 -38.66 -6.13 11.22
C GLY A 878 -37.33 -5.41 11.53
N PRO A 879 -37.36 -4.25 12.23
CA PRO A 879 -36.15 -3.46 12.53
C PRO A 879 -35.29 -4.10 13.63
N THR A 880 -33.98 -4.20 13.39
CA THR A 880 -33.01 -4.75 14.36
C THR A 880 -32.49 -3.66 15.31
N THR A 881 -32.90 -3.71 16.58
CA THR A 881 -32.36 -2.83 17.64
C THR A 881 -31.07 -3.42 18.22
N ARG A 882 -29.94 -2.71 18.02
CA ARG A 882 -28.68 -2.99 18.76
C ARG A 882 -28.88 -2.68 20.24
N LYS A 883 -28.71 -3.69 21.12
CA LYS A 883 -28.60 -3.51 22.58
C LYS A 883 -27.45 -2.55 22.91
N LYS A 884 -27.77 -1.36 23.44
CA LYS A 884 -26.83 -0.45 24.10
C LYS A 884 -26.31 -1.11 25.37
N THR A 885 -25.00 -1.27 25.48
CA THR A 885 -24.32 -1.59 26.73
C THR A 885 -24.45 -0.40 27.69
N THR A 886 -25.10 -0.63 28.84
CA THR A 886 -25.23 0.36 29.91
C THR A 886 -23.87 0.63 30.54
N ARG A 887 -23.53 1.92 30.62
CA ARG A 887 -22.30 2.43 31.24
C ARG A 887 -22.37 2.17 32.75
N LYS A 888 -21.43 1.38 33.26
CA LYS A 888 -21.33 1.00 34.68
C LYS A 888 -20.99 2.22 35.54
N ALA A 889 -21.81 2.52 36.54
CA ALA A 889 -21.58 3.57 37.52
C ALA A 889 -20.37 3.25 38.42
N PRO A 890 -19.61 4.26 38.92
CA PRO A 890 -18.47 4.03 39.80
C PRO A 890 -18.94 3.55 41.18
N ALA A 891 -18.23 2.55 41.72
CA ALA A 891 -18.53 1.95 43.02
C ALA A 891 -18.27 2.93 44.18
N LYS A 892 -19.23 3.03 45.11
CA LYS A 892 -19.08 3.73 46.40
C LYS A 892 -18.05 3.01 47.28
N LYS A 893 -17.06 3.76 47.79
CA LYS A 893 -16.14 3.32 48.85
C LYS A 893 -16.92 2.97 50.12
N LYS A 894 -16.73 1.76 50.66
CA LYS A 894 -17.13 1.38 52.02
C LYS A 894 -16.10 1.90 53.03
N ALA A 895 -16.58 2.43 54.15
CA ALA A 895 -15.79 2.80 55.31
C ALA A 895 -15.22 1.55 56.03
N PRO A 896 -14.11 1.67 56.78
CA PRO A 896 -13.48 0.53 57.45
C PRO A 896 -14.26 0.13 58.71
N ALA A 897 -14.44 -1.19 58.89
CA ALA A 897 -14.99 -1.76 60.12
C ALA A 897 -13.97 -1.69 61.26
N LYS A 898 -14.45 -1.31 62.45
CA LYS A 898 -13.70 -1.35 63.71
C LYS A 898 -13.43 -2.80 64.14
N LYS A 899 -12.27 -2.97 64.78
CA LYS A 899 -11.74 -4.20 65.40
C LYS A 899 -12.72 -4.87 66.37
N SER A 900 -12.73 -6.19 66.35
CA SER A 900 -12.69 -7.07 67.54
C SER A 900 -11.94 -8.33 67.15
#